data_AF-A0A8S3WT05-F1
#
_entry.id   AF-A0A8S3WT05-F1
#
_cell.length_a   1.000
_cell.length_b   1.000
_cell.length_c   1.000
_cell.angle_alpha   90.00
_cell.angle_beta   90.00
_cell.angle_gamma   90.00
#
_symmetry.space_group_name_H-M   'P 1'
#
loop_
_entity.id
_entity.type
_entity.pdbx_description
1 polymer ?
#
loop_
_entity_poly.entity_id
_entity_poly.type
_entity_poly.pdbx_seq_one_letter_code
_entity_poly.pdbx_strand_id
1 'polypeptide(L)'
;MVRRAAAALVQRLLAAAPQTPPNDLAVLPTNCTPSIDPPAAVDAARCVCDERAVVRRAPAVLVQRLLAAAPQKPPNDLAILVGLCRDASILVRTTAIIGLSELVLQKPSETLLDAFLTGPMHQLSDPEAKVQEQVVTQIQQVLFERIRKYTTTEQEDRLPWLFLDGIIRHNMRRYLQKACALLDKSSKCINHRIVDAVSTHLGAVDEVRDLQCLVLFTSVARHVEYSDLAFLLEYYYKLDHDTQVKDIRILALLLELLTAWSRWLTAPDREALRAHLVQRLATATSAADDGCRAACATLAAHLDPENLQWATELMQNAERGGALAQWVRAADVSLAARAAPAPDLLRRLLAPLAHPPPEWSGAQLGACVAGAGRLCVRSRAAAAAAAPPLAALLRDASAPLPARLNALLALADICVRYTCIVEPLLDSVCECVNTETVAPLRRAGARALTRLLLAGYLRLRTPLYYRYCALLADDDHDVREPAEYYVSSCLTTDAIYHHFVDCILHYNSDGENISFDARQLIYDVMLQRLSLVQKLNVQCRLAREILHHAADVTDEGDGELPRALNSALLDTITLLCGPRMRLPKKPQTTGDGADIEDLQERITTNIVSHKMKRTVAEVLVPGVLRLYARMRRHGGQLAAYLVRIATDLLSDYRHEIEELIDNDEELVERIHQFQETIGLEPSFGNTRNLVTSSAPPDPDTPQSRKRAARPARAAQPHRKRALRI
;
A
#
# COMPACT_ATOMS: atom_id res chain seq x y z
N MET A 1 -18.83 4.85 25.68
CA MET A 1 -17.49 5.38 26.02
C MET A 1 -16.92 6.24 24.88
N VAL A 2 -16.79 5.71 23.65
CA VAL A 2 -16.31 6.46 22.46
C VAL A 2 -17.11 7.75 22.18
N ARG A 3 -18.44 7.73 22.30
CA ARG A 3 -19.28 8.95 22.15
C ARG A 3 -18.98 10.04 23.20
N ARG A 4 -18.63 9.66 24.44
CA ARG A 4 -18.24 10.62 25.48
C ARG A 4 -16.83 11.17 25.22
N ALA A 5 -15.91 10.33 24.75
CA ALA A 5 -14.58 10.77 24.32
C ALA A 5 -14.67 11.72 23.12
N ALA A 6 -15.47 11.41 22.10
CA ALA A 6 -15.71 12.28 20.95
C ALA A 6 -16.38 13.61 21.36
N ALA A 7 -17.35 13.59 22.27
CA ALA A 7 -17.97 14.82 22.79
C ALA A 7 -16.98 15.68 23.61
N ALA A 8 -16.14 15.05 24.44
CA ALA A 8 -15.08 15.73 25.18
C ALA A 8 -13.99 16.30 24.24
N LEU A 9 -13.67 15.57 23.16
CA LEU A 9 -12.76 16.01 22.11
C LEU A 9 -13.30 17.24 21.36
N VAL A 10 -14.59 17.21 21.00
CA VAL A 10 -15.28 18.33 20.34
C VAL A 10 -15.33 19.55 21.27
N GLN A 11 -15.60 19.37 22.57
CA GLN A 11 -15.52 20.46 23.54
C GLN A 11 -14.11 21.04 23.68
N ARG A 12 -13.06 20.21 23.67
CA ARG A 12 -11.66 20.67 23.68
C ARG A 12 -11.27 21.40 22.39
N LEU A 13 -11.76 20.95 21.24
CA LEU A 13 -11.56 21.62 19.94
C LEU A 13 -12.23 23.00 19.89
N LEU A 14 -13.39 23.15 20.54
CA LEU A 14 -14.09 24.43 20.71
C LEU A 14 -13.38 25.35 21.71
N ALA A 15 -12.79 24.79 22.78
CA ALA A 15 -12.02 25.55 23.76
C ALA A 15 -10.65 26.02 23.24
N ALA A 16 -10.05 25.28 22.29
CA ALA A 16 -8.78 25.63 21.66
C ALA A 16 -8.90 26.54 20.42
N ALA A 17 -10.12 26.96 20.04
CA ALA A 17 -10.32 27.94 18.99
C ALA A 17 -10.10 29.36 19.58
N PRO A 18 -9.28 30.23 18.95
CA PRO A 18 -9.11 31.59 19.43
C PRO A 18 -10.43 32.35 19.21
N GLN A 19 -11.15 32.64 20.30
CA GLN A 19 -12.26 33.57 20.27
C GLN A 19 -11.75 34.97 20.61
N THR A 20 -11.41 35.77 19.60
CA THR A 20 -11.43 37.25 19.72
C THR A 20 -11.66 37.89 18.35
N PRO A 21 -12.60 38.86 18.22
CA PRO A 21 -12.70 39.73 17.04
C PRO A 21 -11.58 40.78 17.04
N PRO A 22 -11.35 41.53 15.93
CA PRO A 22 -10.20 42.41 15.81
C PRO A 22 -10.48 43.75 16.51
N ASN A 23 -9.83 44.00 17.63
CA ASN A 23 -9.17 45.26 17.96
C ASN A 23 -8.57 45.23 19.38
N ASP A 24 -7.51 46.02 19.52
CA ASP A 24 -6.77 46.37 20.73
C ASP A 24 -5.63 45.43 21.20
N LEU A 25 -4.43 45.85 20.79
CA LEU A 25 -3.15 45.59 21.45
C LEU A 25 -3.22 46.01 22.93
N ALA A 26 -3.11 45.06 23.86
CA ALA A 26 -2.66 45.34 25.22
C ALA A 26 -1.94 44.13 25.83
N VAL A 27 -0.71 44.40 26.25
CA VAL A 27 0.24 43.56 27.00
C VAL A 27 -0.39 42.94 28.25
N LEU A 28 -0.30 41.61 28.42
CA LEU A 28 -0.38 40.91 29.72
C LEU A 28 0.31 39.51 29.63
N PRO A 29 0.72 38.90 30.76
CA PRO A 29 2.12 38.57 31.01
C PRO A 29 2.52 37.13 30.67
N THR A 30 3.81 36.98 30.43
CA THR A 30 4.58 35.74 30.46
C THR A 30 4.38 35.03 31.80
N ASN A 31 3.60 33.94 31.83
CA ASN A 31 3.78 32.75 32.68
C ASN A 31 2.53 31.87 32.65
N CYS A 32 2.37 31.11 31.55
CA CYS A 32 1.57 29.90 31.54
C CYS A 32 2.30 28.89 30.64
N THR A 33 3.12 28.04 31.23
CA THR A 33 3.56 26.80 30.58
C THR A 33 2.33 25.91 30.40
N PRO A 34 1.91 25.54 29.17
CA PRO A 34 0.87 24.54 29.03
C PRO A 34 1.51 23.18 29.28
N SER A 35 1.24 22.57 30.44
CA SER A 35 1.47 21.14 30.61
C SER A 35 0.56 20.41 29.62
N ILE A 36 1.14 19.78 28.61
CA ILE A 36 0.40 18.92 27.70
C ILE A 36 0.03 17.66 28.48
N ASP A 37 -1.21 17.61 28.96
CA ASP A 37 -1.73 16.40 29.60
C ASP A 37 -1.79 15.23 28.57
N PRO A 38 -1.55 13.97 29.00
CA PRO A 38 -1.61 12.77 28.16
C PRO A 38 -3.00 12.26 27.64
N PRO A 39 -4.20 12.78 28.00
CA PRO A 39 -5.46 12.17 27.57
C PRO A 39 -5.84 12.47 26.11
N ALA A 40 -5.31 13.51 25.47
CA ALA A 40 -5.70 13.89 24.11
C ALA A 40 -5.24 12.88 23.04
N ALA A 41 -4.04 12.32 23.16
CA ALA A 41 -3.52 11.28 22.26
C ALA A 41 -4.30 9.96 22.41
N VAL A 42 -4.68 9.60 23.65
CA VAL A 42 -5.50 8.41 23.94
C VAL A 42 -6.92 8.57 23.39
N ASP A 43 -7.52 9.75 23.54
CA ASP A 43 -8.85 10.04 23.00
C ASP A 43 -8.83 10.10 21.46
N ALA A 44 -7.76 10.65 20.86
CA ALA A 44 -7.54 10.63 19.42
C ALA A 44 -7.43 9.20 18.89
N ALA A 45 -6.59 8.35 19.50
CA ALA A 45 -6.42 6.95 19.11
C ALA A 45 -7.74 6.15 19.16
N ARG A 46 -8.59 6.41 20.15
CA ARG A 46 -9.92 5.77 20.26
C ARG A 46 -10.89 6.18 19.14
N CYS A 47 -10.73 7.38 18.60
CA CYS A 47 -11.58 7.91 17.53
C CYS A 47 -11.14 7.45 16.13
N VAL A 48 -9.87 7.04 15.94
CA VAL A 48 -9.35 6.54 14.64
C VAL A 48 -10.09 5.28 14.18
N CYS A 49 -10.62 4.47 15.11
CA CYS A 49 -11.36 3.25 14.80
C CYS A 49 -12.89 3.42 14.78
N ASP A 50 -13.43 4.64 14.86
CA ASP A 50 -14.88 4.86 14.83
C ASP A 50 -15.44 4.60 13.42
N GLU A 51 -16.64 4.03 13.31
CA GLU A 51 -17.27 3.72 12.01
C GLU A 51 -17.59 4.98 11.20
N ARG A 52 -17.79 6.12 11.85
CA ARG A 52 -18.18 7.38 11.19
C ARG A 52 -16.96 8.20 10.78
N ALA A 53 -16.86 8.49 9.49
CA ALA A 53 -15.80 9.33 8.92
C ALA A 53 -15.64 10.69 9.62
N VAL A 54 -16.75 11.33 10.01
CA VAL A 54 -16.73 12.64 10.71
C VAL A 54 -16.03 12.55 12.07
N VAL A 55 -16.15 11.41 12.76
CA VAL A 55 -15.47 11.19 14.05
C VAL A 55 -14.00 10.86 13.84
N ARG A 56 -13.68 10.03 12.83
CA ARG A 56 -12.29 9.72 12.46
C ARG A 56 -11.51 10.94 11.95
N ARG A 57 -12.20 11.95 11.40
CA ARG A 57 -11.62 13.24 11.00
C ARG A 57 -11.15 14.09 12.18
N ALA A 58 -11.85 14.03 13.32
CA ALA A 58 -11.56 14.91 14.46
C ALA A 58 -10.15 14.71 15.04
N PRO A 59 -9.62 13.47 15.18
CA PRO A 59 -8.21 13.23 15.47
C PRO A 59 -7.24 13.96 14.56
N ALA A 60 -7.47 13.97 13.24
CA ALA A 60 -6.55 14.64 12.30
C ALA A 60 -6.41 16.13 12.62
N VAL A 61 -7.53 16.82 12.88
CA VAL A 61 -7.53 18.26 13.21
C VAL A 61 -6.91 18.51 14.58
N LEU A 62 -7.26 17.70 15.58
CA LEU A 62 -6.75 17.89 16.93
C LEU A 62 -5.24 17.67 17.00
N VAL A 63 -4.77 16.54 16.48
CA VAL A 63 -3.36 16.17 16.48
C VAL A 63 -2.55 17.22 15.72
N GLN A 64 -3.04 17.68 14.56
CA GLN A 64 -2.40 18.77 13.83
C GLN A 64 -2.24 20.03 14.70
N ARG A 65 -3.29 20.48 15.39
CA ARG A 65 -3.23 21.69 16.24
C ARG A 65 -2.28 21.51 17.43
N LEU A 66 -2.30 20.35 18.08
CA LEU A 66 -1.40 20.04 19.20
C LEU A 66 0.06 20.06 18.73
N LEU A 67 0.33 19.43 17.59
CA LEU A 67 1.65 19.40 16.97
C LEU A 67 2.09 20.78 16.46
N ALA A 68 1.17 21.66 16.08
CA ALA A 68 1.49 23.04 15.72
C ALA A 68 1.89 23.85 16.97
N ALA A 69 1.23 23.63 18.11
CA ALA A 69 1.49 24.35 19.35
C ALA A 69 2.72 23.85 20.13
N ALA A 70 3.05 22.56 20.08
CA ALA A 70 4.12 21.98 20.88
C ALA A 70 5.54 22.23 20.31
N PRO A 71 6.53 22.65 21.13
CA PRO A 71 7.92 22.82 20.71
C PRO A 71 8.74 21.52 20.63
N GLN A 72 8.36 20.45 21.34
CA GLN A 72 8.97 19.12 21.27
C GLN A 72 7.86 18.06 21.13
N LYS A 73 8.04 17.08 20.24
CA LYS A 73 6.97 16.17 19.79
C LYS A 73 7.26 14.70 20.13
N PRO A 74 6.27 13.92 20.59
CA PRO A 74 6.37 12.47 20.59
C PRO A 74 6.14 11.91 19.17
N PRO A 75 6.92 10.92 18.72
CA PRO A 75 6.82 10.34 17.37
C PRO A 75 5.46 9.68 17.08
N ASN A 76 4.76 9.21 18.12
CA ASN A 76 3.48 8.52 17.99
C ASN A 76 2.35 9.39 17.41
N ASP A 77 2.38 10.70 17.66
CA ASP A 77 1.32 11.60 17.18
C ASP A 77 1.39 11.82 15.66
N LEU A 78 2.60 11.86 15.10
CA LEU A 78 2.78 11.93 13.64
C LEU A 78 2.34 10.64 12.96
N ALA A 79 2.59 9.48 13.59
CA ALA A 79 2.13 8.20 13.07
C ALA A 79 0.60 8.14 12.94
N ILE A 80 -0.14 8.79 13.84
CA ILE A 80 -1.60 8.90 13.74
C ILE A 80 -2.00 9.65 12.46
N LEU A 81 -1.39 10.82 12.20
CA LEU A 81 -1.69 11.60 10.99
C LEU A 81 -1.33 10.84 9.71
N VAL A 82 -0.17 10.19 9.68
CA VAL A 82 0.26 9.36 8.55
C VAL A 82 -0.71 8.20 8.31
N GLY A 83 -1.16 7.52 9.37
CA GLY A 83 -2.16 6.46 9.27
C GLY A 83 -3.50 6.95 8.73
N LEU A 84 -3.95 8.14 9.15
CA LEU A 84 -5.19 8.75 8.67
C LEU A 84 -5.15 9.15 7.19
N CYS A 85 -3.98 9.31 6.58
CA CYS A 85 -3.86 9.47 5.12
C CYS A 85 -4.32 8.23 4.34
N ARG A 86 -4.43 7.06 4.98
CA ARG A 86 -4.88 5.80 4.39
C ARG A 86 -6.30 5.38 4.83
N ASP A 87 -7.07 6.29 5.43
CA ASP A 87 -8.44 6.01 5.89
C ASP A 87 -9.38 5.66 4.73
N ALA A 88 -10.39 4.83 4.98
CA ALA A 88 -11.39 4.48 3.98
C ALA A 88 -12.20 5.69 3.45
N SER A 89 -12.28 6.80 4.22
CA SER A 89 -13.00 8.00 3.82
C SER A 89 -12.10 9.05 3.18
N ILE A 90 -12.50 9.54 2.01
CA ILE A 90 -11.91 10.69 1.31
C ILE A 90 -11.78 11.92 2.24
N LEU A 91 -12.79 12.19 3.06
CA LEU A 91 -12.82 13.34 3.96
C LEU A 91 -11.71 13.28 5.01
N VAL A 92 -11.47 12.10 5.58
CA VAL A 92 -10.45 11.90 6.61
C VAL A 92 -9.06 12.01 5.98
N ARG A 93 -8.84 11.33 4.84
CA ARG A 93 -7.57 11.36 4.09
C ARG A 93 -7.17 12.78 3.70
N THR A 94 -8.08 13.52 3.04
CA THR A 94 -7.82 14.90 2.62
C THR A 94 -7.53 15.83 3.79
N THR A 95 -8.24 15.68 4.93
CA THR A 95 -7.96 16.46 6.14
C THR A 95 -6.58 16.16 6.72
N ALA A 96 -6.18 14.89 6.78
CA ALA A 96 -4.85 14.49 7.27
C ALA A 96 -3.72 14.99 6.35
N ILE A 97 -3.91 14.91 5.03
CA ILE A 97 -2.96 15.42 4.03
C ILE A 97 -2.73 16.93 4.20
N ILE A 98 -3.82 17.71 4.30
CA ILE A 98 -3.75 19.15 4.55
C ILE A 98 -3.05 19.43 5.87
N GLY A 99 -3.44 18.72 6.93
CA GLY A 99 -2.88 18.93 8.26
C GLY A 99 -1.37 18.68 8.34
N LEU A 100 -0.86 17.63 7.70
CA LEU A 100 0.58 17.36 7.60
C LEU A 100 1.31 18.44 6.78
N SER A 101 0.71 18.88 5.67
CA SER A 101 1.28 19.94 4.84
C SER A 101 1.40 21.28 5.59
N GLU A 102 0.35 21.68 6.31
CA GLU A 102 0.37 22.89 7.14
C GLU A 102 1.50 22.85 8.19
N LEU A 103 1.72 21.69 8.82
CA LEU A 103 2.82 21.50 9.78
C LEU A 103 4.19 21.68 9.11
N VAL A 104 4.38 21.11 7.91
CA VAL A 104 5.61 21.25 7.12
C VAL A 104 5.86 22.71 6.74
N LEU A 105 4.82 23.43 6.31
CA LEU A 105 4.90 24.83 5.93
C LEU A 105 5.21 25.76 7.11
N GLN A 106 4.69 25.45 8.30
CA GLN A 106 4.90 26.27 9.51
C GLN A 106 6.26 26.03 10.17
N LYS A 107 6.70 24.77 10.27
CA LYS A 107 7.90 24.38 11.04
C LYS A 107 8.67 23.27 10.31
N PRO A 108 9.30 23.57 9.16
CA PRO A 108 9.98 22.56 8.36
C PRO A 108 11.05 21.83 9.18
N SER A 109 10.98 20.50 9.19
CA SER A 109 11.94 19.61 9.85
C SER A 109 12.00 18.28 9.11
N GLU A 110 13.13 17.59 9.22
CA GLU A 110 13.34 16.28 8.59
C GLU A 110 12.24 15.29 8.98
N THR A 111 11.89 15.23 10.27
CA THR A 111 10.83 14.34 10.77
C THR A 111 9.45 14.63 10.20
N LEU A 112 9.11 15.91 9.96
CA LEU A 112 7.81 16.26 9.37
C LEU A 112 7.78 16.00 7.87
N LEU A 113 8.91 16.22 7.20
CA LEU A 113 9.06 15.87 5.79
C LEU A 113 8.99 14.35 5.61
N ASP A 114 9.66 13.57 6.44
CA ASP A 114 9.56 12.11 6.43
C ASP A 114 8.11 11.64 6.66
N ALA A 115 7.36 12.30 7.56
CA ALA A 115 5.91 12.05 7.73
C ALA A 115 5.09 12.44 6.48
N PHE A 116 5.41 13.57 5.83
CA PHE A 116 4.76 13.99 4.58
C PHE A 116 5.04 13.00 3.43
N LEU A 117 6.26 12.50 3.35
CA LEU A 117 6.67 11.50 2.36
C LEU A 117 5.99 10.15 2.63
N THR A 118 5.91 9.71 3.87
CA THR A 118 5.29 8.42 4.23
C THR A 118 3.75 8.44 4.19
N GLY A 119 3.10 9.58 4.44
CA GLY A 119 1.65 9.72 4.34
C GLY A 119 1.19 10.29 3.00
N PRO A 120 1.15 11.62 2.83
CA PRO A 120 0.70 12.31 1.64
C PRO A 120 1.26 11.81 0.30
N MET A 121 2.58 11.62 0.14
CA MET A 121 3.14 11.23 -1.16
C MET A 121 2.61 9.88 -1.68
N HIS A 122 2.33 8.92 -0.80
CA HIS A 122 1.75 7.64 -1.19
C HIS A 122 0.30 7.78 -1.70
N GLN A 123 -0.39 8.86 -1.32
CA GLN A 123 -1.74 9.16 -1.81
C GLN A 123 -1.75 9.78 -3.23
N LEU A 124 -0.59 9.95 -3.89
CA LEU A 124 -0.55 10.22 -5.34
C LEU A 124 -1.19 9.10 -6.17
N SER A 125 -1.31 7.91 -5.59
CA SER A 125 -1.91 6.72 -6.21
C SER A 125 -3.25 6.33 -5.60
N ASP A 126 -3.91 7.26 -4.95
CA ASP A 126 -5.25 7.07 -4.39
C ASP A 126 -6.25 6.65 -5.49
N PRO A 127 -7.19 5.72 -5.24
CA PRO A 127 -8.29 5.46 -6.18
C PRO A 127 -9.11 6.71 -6.51
N GLU A 128 -9.17 7.70 -5.61
CA GLU A 128 -10.01 8.88 -5.73
C GLU A 128 -9.22 10.09 -6.24
N ALA A 129 -9.59 10.60 -7.42
CA ALA A 129 -8.90 11.73 -8.07
C ALA A 129 -8.82 12.98 -7.17
N LYS A 130 -9.87 13.25 -6.39
CA LYS A 130 -9.91 14.38 -5.46
C LYS A 130 -8.82 14.31 -4.38
N VAL A 131 -8.42 13.11 -3.95
CA VAL A 131 -7.32 12.97 -2.99
C VAL A 131 -5.99 13.21 -3.69
N GLN A 132 -5.80 12.67 -4.90
CA GLN A 132 -4.60 12.91 -5.71
C GLN A 132 -4.38 14.42 -5.95
N GLU A 133 -5.43 15.13 -6.35
CA GLU A 133 -5.42 16.59 -6.56
C GLU A 133 -5.00 17.35 -5.29
N GLN A 134 -5.50 16.90 -4.12
CA GLN A 134 -5.13 17.50 -2.84
C GLN A 134 -3.64 17.34 -2.56
N VAL A 135 -3.08 16.13 -2.73
CA VAL A 135 -1.64 15.88 -2.53
C VAL A 135 -0.80 16.75 -3.45
N VAL A 136 -1.18 16.79 -4.73
CA VAL A 136 -0.49 17.54 -5.77
C VAL A 136 -0.49 19.04 -5.47
N THR A 137 -1.61 19.58 -4.99
CA THR A 137 -1.71 20.97 -4.53
C THR A 137 -0.72 21.26 -3.39
N GLN A 138 -0.54 20.33 -2.45
CA GLN A 138 0.43 20.50 -1.36
C GLN A 138 1.88 20.46 -1.87
N ILE A 139 2.20 19.56 -2.80
CA ILE A 139 3.54 19.49 -3.42
C ILE A 139 3.86 20.79 -4.16
N GLN A 140 2.89 21.38 -4.86
CA GLN A 140 3.06 22.68 -5.51
C GLN A 140 3.49 23.77 -4.50
N GLN A 141 2.82 23.84 -3.34
CA GLN A 141 3.09 24.82 -2.29
C GLN A 141 4.43 24.58 -1.57
N VAL A 142 4.82 23.32 -1.37
CA VAL A 142 6.06 22.94 -0.67
C VAL A 142 7.29 23.12 -1.57
N LEU A 143 7.15 22.86 -2.88
CA LEU A 143 8.26 22.79 -3.82
C LEU A 143 8.22 23.90 -4.87
N PHE A 144 7.29 23.81 -5.83
CA PHE A 144 7.32 24.61 -7.06
C PHE A 144 7.11 26.11 -6.82
N GLU A 145 6.24 26.49 -5.88
CA GLU A 145 5.98 27.90 -5.57
C GLU A 145 7.10 28.58 -4.80
N ARG A 146 8.07 27.82 -4.27
CA ARG A 146 9.12 28.31 -3.36
C ARG A 146 10.50 28.41 -4.00
N ILE A 147 10.76 27.65 -5.07
CA ILE A 147 12.05 27.70 -5.77
C ILE A 147 12.25 29.07 -6.43
N ARG A 148 13.43 29.65 -6.21
CA ARG A 148 13.88 30.92 -6.77
C ARG A 148 15.29 30.77 -7.33
N LYS A 149 15.74 31.76 -8.11
CA LYS A 149 17.11 31.81 -8.63
C LYS A 149 18.10 31.89 -7.46
N TYR A 150 19.20 31.16 -7.57
CA TYR A 150 20.30 31.21 -6.61
C TYR A 150 20.94 32.59 -6.63
N THR A 151 21.20 33.17 -5.46
CA THR A 151 21.96 34.41 -5.31
C THR A 151 22.73 34.35 -4.00
N THR A 152 24.03 34.66 -4.02
CA THR A 152 24.91 34.56 -2.85
C THR A 152 24.53 35.50 -1.69
N THR A 153 23.73 36.54 -1.96
CA THR A 153 23.40 37.59 -0.99
C THR A 153 22.10 37.37 -0.24
N GLU A 154 21.19 36.55 -0.74
CA GLU A 154 19.85 36.38 -0.16
C GLU A 154 19.74 35.10 0.67
N GLN A 155 18.97 35.16 1.77
CA GLN A 155 18.68 33.98 2.57
C GLN A 155 17.64 33.11 1.84
N GLU A 156 18.05 31.93 1.40
CA GLU A 156 17.16 31.00 0.69
C GLU A 156 16.10 30.36 1.59
N ASP A 157 14.95 30.08 1.00
CA ASP A 157 13.98 29.16 1.58
C ASP A 157 14.55 27.73 1.55
N ARG A 158 14.73 27.15 2.73
CA ARG A 158 15.30 25.80 2.90
C ARG A 158 14.29 24.68 2.61
N LEU A 159 12.99 24.96 2.68
CA LEU A 159 11.95 23.93 2.57
C LEU A 159 11.99 23.13 1.25
N PRO A 160 12.01 23.74 0.04
CA PRO A 160 12.03 22.96 -1.20
C PRO A 160 13.23 22.01 -1.30
N TRP A 161 14.38 22.43 -0.77
CA TRP A 161 15.62 21.65 -0.80
C TRP A 161 15.64 20.54 0.24
N LEU A 162 15.11 20.79 1.45
CA LEU A 162 14.89 19.74 2.45
C LEU A 162 13.88 18.69 1.94
N PHE A 163 12.86 19.13 1.21
CA PHE A 163 11.90 18.22 0.58
C PHE A 163 12.58 17.34 -0.49
N LEU A 164 13.37 17.93 -1.40
CA LEU A 164 14.14 17.17 -2.40
C LEU A 164 15.18 16.24 -1.78
N ASP A 165 15.82 16.65 -0.68
CA ASP A 165 16.69 15.78 0.11
C ASP A 165 15.95 14.55 0.63
N GLY A 166 14.76 14.74 1.22
CA GLY A 166 13.89 13.63 1.61
C GLY A 166 13.50 12.74 0.44
N ILE A 167 13.20 13.30 -0.74
CA ILE A 167 12.94 12.51 -1.95
C ILE A 167 14.14 11.61 -2.31
N ILE A 168 15.36 12.11 -2.15
CA ILE A 168 16.60 11.35 -2.41
C ILE A 168 16.80 10.27 -1.35
N ARG A 169 16.73 10.61 -0.06
CA ARG A 169 16.92 9.68 1.07
C ARG A 169 15.92 8.52 1.04
N HIS A 170 14.66 8.81 0.73
CA HIS A 170 13.58 7.81 0.64
C HIS A 170 13.40 7.19 -0.76
N ASN A 171 14.29 7.51 -1.71
CA ASN A 171 14.24 7.01 -3.10
C ASN A 171 12.87 7.23 -3.79
N MET A 172 12.25 8.39 -3.55
CA MET A 172 10.90 8.73 -4.00
C MET A 172 10.84 9.46 -5.34
N ARG A 173 11.92 9.44 -6.13
CA ARG A 173 11.98 10.12 -7.45
C ARG A 173 10.81 9.76 -8.37
N ARG A 174 10.35 8.51 -8.36
CA ARG A 174 9.19 8.07 -9.16
C ARG A 174 7.86 8.68 -8.68
N TYR A 175 7.70 8.88 -7.37
CA TYR A 175 6.56 9.59 -6.82
C TYR A 175 6.60 11.06 -7.23
N LEU A 176 7.78 11.70 -7.19
CA LEU A 176 7.96 13.07 -7.68
C LEU A 176 7.62 13.18 -9.18
N GLN A 177 8.08 12.24 -10.02
CA GLN A 177 7.69 12.16 -11.44
C GLN A 177 6.18 12.04 -11.62
N LYS A 178 5.51 11.20 -10.82
CA LYS A 178 4.06 11.08 -10.85
C LYS A 178 3.36 12.37 -10.43
N ALA A 179 3.87 13.05 -9.40
CA ALA A 179 3.37 14.35 -8.98
C ALA A 179 3.51 15.37 -10.11
N CYS A 180 4.66 15.42 -10.80
CA CYS A 180 4.85 16.28 -11.97
C CYS A 180 3.84 15.99 -13.09
N ALA A 181 3.60 14.72 -13.40
CA ALA A 181 2.65 14.32 -14.43
C ALA A 181 1.18 14.67 -14.09
N LEU A 182 0.83 14.73 -12.80
CA LEU A 182 -0.46 15.21 -12.34
C LEU A 182 -0.52 16.75 -12.33
N LEU A 183 0.56 17.42 -11.88
CA LEU A 183 0.68 18.88 -11.89
C LEU A 183 0.57 19.48 -13.27
N ASP A 184 1.17 18.85 -14.27
CA ASP A 184 1.13 19.26 -15.68
C ASP A 184 -0.31 19.33 -16.22
N LYS A 185 -1.20 18.50 -15.67
CA LYS A 185 -2.63 18.48 -16.04
C LYS A 185 -3.47 19.47 -15.23
N SER A 186 -3.17 19.64 -13.94
CA SER A 186 -3.99 20.43 -13.01
C SER A 186 -3.55 21.88 -12.85
N SER A 187 -2.27 22.18 -13.12
CA SER A 187 -1.62 23.46 -12.86
C SER A 187 -0.67 23.82 -14.01
N LYS A 188 -0.28 25.09 -14.12
CA LYS A 188 0.76 25.54 -15.07
C LYS A 188 2.08 25.88 -14.36
N CYS A 189 2.31 25.30 -13.18
CA CYS A 189 3.50 25.61 -12.37
C CYS A 189 4.80 25.06 -12.98
N ILE A 190 4.71 23.97 -13.74
CA ILE A 190 5.84 23.40 -14.49
C ILE A 190 5.95 24.12 -15.84
N ASN A 191 6.95 24.98 -15.98
CA ASN A 191 7.23 25.75 -17.20
C ASN A 191 8.72 26.14 -17.26
N HIS A 192 9.19 26.77 -18.35
CA HIS A 192 10.61 27.13 -18.53
C HIS A 192 11.23 27.90 -17.35
N ARG A 193 10.45 28.70 -16.60
CA ARG A 193 10.98 29.50 -15.47
C ARG A 193 11.47 28.64 -14.33
N ILE A 194 10.91 27.43 -14.12
CA ILE A 194 11.44 26.51 -13.12
C ILE A 194 12.83 26.03 -13.54
N VAL A 195 13.05 25.83 -14.84
CA VAL A 195 14.34 25.43 -15.37
C VAL A 195 15.35 26.56 -15.22
N ASP A 196 14.96 27.80 -15.59
CA ASP A 196 15.78 29.00 -15.41
C ASP A 196 16.16 29.25 -13.94
N ALA A 197 15.27 28.93 -13.00
CA ALA A 197 15.53 29.10 -11.58
C ALA A 197 16.49 28.03 -11.08
N VAL A 198 16.20 26.75 -11.34
CA VAL A 198 16.99 25.62 -10.84
C VAL A 198 18.38 25.57 -11.49
N SER A 199 18.53 25.99 -12.76
CA SER A 199 19.83 25.99 -13.45
C SER A 199 20.89 26.85 -12.77
N THR A 200 20.48 27.94 -12.12
CA THR A 200 21.39 28.83 -11.37
C THR A 200 21.98 28.19 -10.11
N HIS A 201 21.39 27.10 -9.61
CA HIS A 201 21.92 26.35 -8.45
C HIS A 201 22.95 25.29 -8.86
N LEU A 202 22.86 24.79 -10.10
CA LEU A 202 23.66 23.67 -10.58
C LEU A 202 25.14 24.07 -10.70
N GLY A 203 26.00 23.39 -9.94
CA GLY A 203 27.44 23.63 -9.86
C GLY A 203 27.84 24.87 -9.06
N ALA A 204 26.88 25.53 -8.39
CA ALA A 204 27.09 26.80 -7.68
C ALA A 204 27.21 26.65 -6.14
N VAL A 205 26.57 25.64 -5.56
CA VAL A 205 26.48 25.46 -4.09
C VAL A 205 27.34 24.30 -3.60
N ASP A 206 26.87 23.07 -3.79
CA ASP A 206 27.55 21.83 -3.40
C ASP A 206 27.01 20.63 -4.20
N GLU A 207 27.63 19.47 -4.04
CA GLU A 207 27.24 18.24 -4.75
C GLU A 207 25.84 17.73 -4.35
N VAL A 208 25.40 18.00 -3.12
CA VAL A 208 24.07 17.59 -2.63
C VAL A 208 22.99 18.40 -3.35
N ARG A 209 23.19 19.70 -3.49
CA ARG A 209 22.32 20.60 -4.25
C ARG A 209 22.32 20.25 -5.74
N ASP A 210 23.46 19.87 -6.31
CA ASP A 210 23.53 19.41 -7.71
C ASP A 210 22.66 18.18 -7.93
N LEU A 211 22.74 17.19 -7.03
CA LEU A 211 21.90 16.01 -7.07
C LEU A 211 20.40 16.36 -6.94
N GLN A 212 20.04 17.27 -6.02
CA GLN A 212 18.66 17.76 -5.87
C GLN A 212 18.14 18.42 -7.15
N CYS A 213 18.97 19.26 -7.79
CA CYS A 213 18.63 19.91 -9.06
C CYS A 213 18.38 18.89 -10.17
N LEU A 214 19.27 17.90 -10.31
CA LEU A 214 19.14 16.85 -11.33
C LEU A 214 17.93 15.93 -11.08
N VAL A 215 17.60 15.62 -9.83
CA VAL A 215 16.38 14.89 -9.48
C VAL A 215 15.13 15.68 -9.88
N LEU A 216 15.10 16.99 -9.63
CA LEU A 216 13.99 17.84 -10.05
C LEU A 216 13.90 17.95 -11.58
N PHE A 217 15.01 18.25 -12.26
CA PHE A 217 15.07 18.37 -13.72
C PHE A 217 14.56 17.10 -14.39
N THR A 218 15.10 15.94 -14.01
CA THR A 218 14.67 14.67 -14.59
C THR A 218 13.20 14.33 -14.27
N SER A 219 12.64 14.90 -13.20
CA SER A 219 11.22 14.74 -12.86
C SER A 219 10.30 15.63 -13.69
N VAL A 220 10.76 16.81 -14.12
CA VAL A 220 9.99 17.74 -14.97
C VAL A 220 10.31 17.63 -16.46
N ALA A 221 11.37 16.91 -16.84
CA ALA A 221 11.94 16.92 -18.19
C ALA A 221 10.93 16.60 -19.30
N ARG A 222 9.98 15.71 -19.05
CA ARG A 222 8.93 15.31 -20.02
C ARG A 222 7.76 16.29 -20.11
N HIS A 223 7.69 17.25 -19.19
CA HIS A 223 6.58 18.19 -19.01
C HIS A 223 7.00 19.64 -19.34
N VAL A 224 8.26 19.88 -19.70
CA VAL A 224 8.77 21.21 -20.06
C VAL A 224 9.45 21.15 -21.42
N GLU A 225 9.08 22.10 -22.28
CA GLU A 225 9.84 22.43 -23.48
C GLU A 225 10.88 23.49 -23.13
N TYR A 226 12.16 23.18 -23.36
CA TYR A 226 13.27 24.04 -22.98
C TYR A 226 14.41 23.88 -23.98
N SER A 227 14.78 24.98 -24.65
CA SER A 227 15.70 24.98 -25.79
C SER A 227 17.13 25.38 -25.46
N ASP A 228 17.37 26.04 -24.32
CA ASP A 228 18.70 26.55 -23.96
C ASP A 228 19.48 25.55 -23.12
N LEU A 229 20.19 24.63 -23.76
CA LEU A 229 20.92 23.56 -23.06
C LEU A 229 22.39 23.87 -22.79
N ALA A 230 22.85 25.11 -23.00
CA ALA A 230 24.25 25.48 -22.84
C ALA A 230 24.76 25.19 -21.42
N PHE A 231 24.02 25.61 -20.39
CA PHE A 231 24.37 25.37 -18.98
C PHE A 231 24.55 23.87 -18.66
N LEU A 232 23.79 23.00 -19.32
CA LEU A 232 23.81 21.56 -19.08
C LEU A 232 25.02 20.90 -19.74
N LEU A 233 25.36 21.34 -20.96
CA LEU A 233 26.57 20.90 -21.65
C LEU A 233 27.82 21.38 -20.91
N GLU A 234 27.86 22.64 -20.48
CA GLU A 234 28.96 23.19 -19.68
C GLU A 234 29.16 22.38 -18.39
N TYR A 235 28.08 22.08 -17.67
CA TYR A 235 28.15 21.25 -16.47
C TYR A 235 28.63 19.82 -16.77
N TYR A 236 28.15 19.20 -17.86
CA TYR A 236 28.62 17.88 -18.30
C TYR A 236 30.11 17.86 -18.60
N TYR A 237 30.61 18.80 -19.39
CA TYR A 237 32.04 18.84 -19.72
C TYR A 237 32.88 19.18 -18.49
N LYS A 238 32.43 20.08 -17.60
CA LYS A 238 33.10 20.33 -16.32
C LYS A 238 33.20 19.05 -15.48
N LEU A 239 32.13 18.26 -15.44
CA LEU A 239 32.07 17.01 -14.68
C LEU A 239 33.02 15.94 -15.25
N ASP A 240 33.06 15.81 -16.58
CA ASP A 240 33.88 14.81 -17.28
C ASP A 240 35.40 15.06 -17.14
N HIS A 241 35.80 16.33 -17.02
CA HIS A 241 37.20 16.71 -16.77
C HIS A 241 37.56 16.69 -15.28
N ASP A 242 36.58 16.57 -14.38
CA ASP A 242 36.83 16.53 -12.95
C ASP A 242 37.36 15.16 -12.53
N THR A 243 38.48 15.15 -11.81
CA THR A 243 39.12 13.92 -11.32
C THR A 243 38.65 13.54 -9.91
N GLN A 244 37.84 14.38 -9.28
CA GLN A 244 37.29 14.10 -7.96
C GLN A 244 36.18 13.04 -8.02
N VAL A 245 36.12 12.20 -6.98
CA VAL A 245 35.07 11.20 -6.82
C VAL A 245 33.78 11.93 -6.43
N LYS A 246 32.85 11.98 -7.38
CA LYS A 246 31.50 12.56 -7.19
C LYS A 246 30.47 11.47 -6.96
N ASP A 247 29.31 11.87 -6.44
CA ASP A 247 28.15 10.98 -6.36
C ASP A 247 27.83 10.39 -7.75
N ILE A 248 27.92 9.07 -7.86
CA ILE A 248 27.69 8.30 -9.10
C ILE A 248 26.33 8.57 -9.74
N ARG A 249 25.35 9.06 -8.98
CA ARG A 249 23.99 9.38 -9.46
C ARG A 249 23.97 10.65 -10.30
N ILE A 250 24.87 11.61 -10.08
CA ILE A 250 24.91 12.89 -10.78
C ILE A 250 25.08 12.67 -12.28
N LEU A 251 26.14 11.94 -12.68
CA LEU A 251 26.41 11.65 -14.09
C LEU A 251 25.28 10.83 -14.73
N ALA A 252 24.74 9.85 -14.01
CA ALA A 252 23.63 9.03 -14.49
C ALA A 252 22.37 9.88 -14.78
N LEU A 253 21.98 10.76 -13.85
CA LEU A 253 20.83 11.65 -14.02
C LEU A 253 21.06 12.71 -15.10
N LEU A 254 22.29 13.22 -15.22
CA LEU A 254 22.70 14.18 -16.24
C LEU A 254 22.58 13.58 -17.65
N LEU A 255 23.09 12.36 -17.84
CA LEU A 255 22.96 11.63 -19.11
C LEU A 255 21.49 11.30 -19.43
N GLU A 256 20.70 10.94 -18.42
CA GLU A 256 19.25 10.74 -18.58
C GLU A 256 18.54 12.02 -19.03
N LEU A 257 18.87 13.16 -18.43
CA LEU A 257 18.32 14.47 -18.78
C LEU A 257 18.73 14.90 -20.19
N LEU A 258 20.01 14.78 -20.53
CA LEU A 258 20.53 15.03 -21.88
C LEU A 258 19.85 14.14 -22.92
N THR A 259 19.53 12.88 -22.58
CA THR A 259 18.78 11.99 -23.46
C THR A 259 17.35 12.50 -23.67
N ALA A 260 16.66 12.87 -22.60
CA ALA A 260 15.30 13.39 -22.64
C ALA A 260 15.17 14.71 -23.42
N TRP A 261 16.18 15.58 -23.33
CA TRP A 261 16.20 16.89 -23.98
C TRP A 261 17.05 16.95 -25.25
N SER A 262 17.61 15.83 -25.70
CA SER A 262 18.50 15.75 -26.88
C SER A 262 17.90 16.37 -28.16
N ARG A 263 16.57 16.35 -28.30
CA ARG A 263 15.84 16.97 -29.42
C ARG A 263 16.04 18.49 -29.53
N TRP A 264 16.42 19.15 -28.44
CA TRP A 264 16.61 20.59 -28.39
C TRP A 264 18.06 21.04 -28.59
N LEU A 265 19.00 20.11 -28.64
CA LEU A 265 20.40 20.41 -28.94
C LEU A 265 20.56 20.87 -30.39
N THR A 266 21.43 21.85 -30.61
CA THR A 266 21.79 22.28 -31.96
C THR A 266 22.54 21.17 -32.70
N ALA A 267 22.51 21.17 -34.03
CA ALA A 267 23.25 20.20 -34.84
C ALA A 267 24.75 20.09 -34.46
N PRO A 268 25.51 21.19 -34.30
CA PRO A 268 26.93 21.08 -33.90
C PRO A 268 27.09 20.52 -32.48
N ASP A 269 26.24 20.90 -31.52
CA ASP A 269 26.33 20.36 -30.15
C ASP A 269 26.02 18.86 -30.13
N ARG A 270 25.06 18.40 -30.94
CA ARG A 270 24.74 16.98 -31.07
C ARG A 270 25.92 16.19 -31.62
N GLU A 271 26.59 16.71 -32.65
CA GLU A 271 27.76 16.07 -33.25
C GLU A 271 28.95 16.03 -32.28
N ALA A 272 29.26 17.15 -31.63
CA ALA A 272 30.36 17.27 -30.68
C ALA A 272 30.15 16.38 -29.45
N LEU A 273 28.95 16.41 -28.86
CA LEU A 273 28.61 15.58 -27.71
C LEU A 273 28.66 14.08 -28.07
N ARG A 274 28.13 13.70 -29.24
CA ARG A 274 28.20 12.32 -29.72
C ARG A 274 29.65 11.87 -29.91
N ALA A 275 30.48 12.65 -30.60
CA ALA A 275 31.88 12.32 -30.83
C ALA A 275 32.62 12.10 -29.50
N HIS A 276 32.40 12.99 -28.54
CA HIS A 276 32.97 12.89 -27.19
C HIS A 276 32.52 11.62 -26.46
N LEU A 277 31.21 11.30 -26.47
CA LEU A 277 30.67 10.10 -25.83
C LEU A 277 31.21 8.81 -26.45
N VAL A 278 31.31 8.75 -27.78
CA VAL A 278 31.87 7.59 -28.49
C VAL A 278 33.36 7.44 -28.18
N GLN A 279 34.11 8.54 -28.14
CA GLN A 279 35.52 8.52 -27.75
C GLN A 279 35.69 8.03 -26.30
N ARG A 280 34.90 8.56 -25.36
CA ARG A 280 34.91 8.10 -23.96
C ARG A 280 34.57 6.62 -23.85
N LEU A 281 33.57 6.13 -24.60
CA LEU A 281 33.25 4.71 -24.66
C LEU A 281 34.39 3.87 -25.26
N ALA A 282 35.17 4.42 -26.20
CA ALA A 282 36.29 3.75 -26.85
C ALA A 282 37.52 3.65 -25.92
N THR A 283 37.83 4.71 -25.16
CA THR A 283 39.01 4.82 -24.31
C THR A 283 38.81 4.35 -22.87
N ALA A 284 37.57 4.08 -22.46
CA ALA A 284 37.25 3.60 -21.11
C ALA A 284 38.10 2.37 -20.72
N THR A 285 38.91 2.53 -19.68
CA THR A 285 39.67 1.44 -19.06
C THR A 285 38.84 0.78 -17.95
N SER A 286 39.17 -0.46 -17.58
CA SER A 286 38.48 -1.19 -16.51
C SER A 286 38.58 -0.52 -15.13
N ALA A 287 39.53 0.39 -14.94
CA ALA A 287 39.73 1.14 -13.70
C ALA A 287 38.87 2.42 -13.61
N ALA A 288 38.28 2.86 -14.73
CA ALA A 288 37.50 4.10 -14.83
C ALA A 288 36.00 3.82 -15.11
N ASP A 289 35.44 2.77 -14.50
CA ASP A 289 34.03 2.43 -14.65
C ASP A 289 33.15 3.28 -13.73
N ASP A 290 32.64 4.38 -14.26
CA ASP A 290 31.67 5.26 -13.62
C ASP A 290 30.23 4.68 -13.58
N GLY A 291 30.02 3.44 -14.05
CA GLY A 291 28.71 2.78 -14.11
C GLY A 291 27.76 3.36 -15.16
N CYS A 292 28.19 4.33 -15.96
CA CYS A 292 27.35 5.08 -16.89
C CYS A 292 27.51 4.64 -18.35
N ARG A 293 28.33 3.62 -18.66
CA ARG A 293 28.58 3.14 -20.04
C ARG A 293 27.31 2.91 -20.86
N ALA A 294 26.31 2.23 -20.29
CA ALA A 294 25.05 1.96 -20.98
C ALA A 294 24.25 3.25 -21.25
N ALA A 295 24.27 4.21 -20.32
CA ALA A 295 23.62 5.51 -20.49
C ALA A 295 24.33 6.35 -21.56
N CYS A 296 25.67 6.37 -21.56
CA CYS A 296 26.48 7.02 -22.60
C CYS A 296 26.20 6.43 -23.99
N ALA A 297 26.17 5.09 -24.09
CA ALA A 297 25.87 4.41 -25.36
C ALA A 297 24.44 4.70 -25.84
N THR A 298 23.49 4.76 -24.90
CA THR A 298 22.10 5.12 -25.21
C THR A 298 22.01 6.56 -25.71
N LEU A 299 22.61 7.53 -25.02
CA LEU A 299 22.61 8.93 -25.45
C LEU A 299 23.29 9.11 -26.81
N ALA A 300 24.48 8.52 -27.02
CA ALA A 300 25.18 8.57 -28.30
C ALA A 300 24.34 8.03 -29.47
N ALA A 301 23.58 6.95 -29.23
CA ALA A 301 22.64 6.40 -30.21
C ALA A 301 21.42 7.31 -30.46
N HIS A 302 20.93 8.03 -29.45
CA HIS A 302 19.83 8.99 -29.60
C HIS A 302 20.25 10.27 -30.34
N LEU A 303 21.52 10.69 -30.21
CA LEU A 303 22.06 11.87 -30.88
C LEU A 303 22.18 11.68 -32.40
N ASP A 304 22.46 10.46 -32.85
CA ASP A 304 22.51 10.09 -34.28
C ASP A 304 22.04 8.62 -34.48
N PRO A 305 20.72 8.40 -34.66
CA PRO A 305 20.16 7.06 -34.81
C PRO A 305 20.50 6.39 -36.15
N GLU A 306 20.97 7.17 -37.14
CA GLU A 306 21.31 6.65 -38.46
C GLU A 306 22.71 6.03 -38.48
N ASN A 307 23.63 6.56 -37.66
CA ASN A 307 25.00 6.06 -37.56
C ASN A 307 25.29 5.33 -36.23
N LEU A 308 24.98 4.04 -36.22
CA LEU A 308 25.23 3.10 -35.11
C LEU A 308 26.38 2.12 -35.38
N GLN A 309 27.20 2.37 -36.40
CA GLN A 309 28.31 1.49 -36.77
C GLN A 309 29.38 1.44 -35.67
N TRP A 310 29.67 2.59 -35.04
CA TRP A 310 30.57 2.70 -33.90
C TRP A 310 30.24 1.71 -32.78
N ALA A 311 28.95 1.50 -32.47
CA ALA A 311 28.51 0.60 -31.41
C ALA A 311 28.79 -0.85 -31.80
N THR A 312 28.59 -1.19 -33.07
CA THR A 312 28.89 -2.52 -33.60
C THR A 312 30.39 -2.82 -33.54
N GLU A 313 31.23 -1.87 -33.96
CA GLU A 313 32.69 -2.02 -33.93
C GLU A 313 33.23 -2.12 -32.49
N LEU A 314 32.77 -1.25 -31.59
CA LEU A 314 33.17 -1.30 -30.17
C LEU A 314 32.73 -2.61 -29.50
N MET A 315 31.51 -3.09 -29.78
CA MET A 315 31.02 -4.37 -29.27
C MET A 315 31.91 -5.52 -29.76
N GLN A 316 32.14 -5.64 -31.07
CA GLN A 316 32.96 -6.71 -31.65
C GLN A 316 34.41 -6.67 -31.15
N ASN A 317 34.98 -5.48 -30.96
CA ASN A 317 36.31 -5.33 -30.40
C ASN A 317 36.37 -5.81 -28.93
N ALA A 318 35.36 -5.46 -28.13
CA ALA A 318 35.27 -5.89 -26.74
C ALA A 318 35.02 -7.41 -26.61
N GLU A 319 34.27 -8.02 -27.53
CA GLU A 319 34.03 -9.47 -27.56
C GLU A 319 35.29 -10.32 -27.72
N ARG A 320 36.30 -9.78 -28.41
CA ARG A 320 37.63 -10.41 -28.56
C ARG A 320 38.48 -10.33 -27.30
N GLY A 321 38.08 -9.50 -26.33
CA GLY A 321 38.77 -9.37 -25.05
C GLY A 321 38.60 -10.58 -24.13
N GLY A 322 39.66 -10.95 -23.42
CA GLY A 322 39.68 -12.09 -22.49
C GLY A 322 39.23 -11.80 -21.06
N ALA A 323 39.00 -10.53 -20.71
CA ALA A 323 38.67 -10.11 -19.34
C ALA A 323 37.19 -9.79 -19.16
N LEU A 324 36.66 -10.03 -17.95
CA LEU A 324 35.27 -9.75 -17.57
C LEU A 324 34.82 -8.32 -17.93
N ALA A 325 35.66 -7.32 -17.68
CA ALA A 325 35.34 -5.92 -18.00
C ALA A 325 35.03 -5.72 -19.49
N GLN A 326 35.71 -6.45 -20.39
CA GLN A 326 35.44 -6.39 -21.82
C GLN A 326 34.14 -7.11 -22.20
N TRP A 327 33.81 -8.21 -21.54
CA TRP A 327 32.55 -8.91 -21.77
C TRP A 327 31.35 -8.05 -21.36
N VAL A 328 31.44 -7.40 -20.20
CA VAL A 328 30.41 -6.48 -19.70
C VAL A 328 30.31 -5.27 -20.63
N ARG A 329 31.44 -4.70 -21.07
CA ARG A 329 31.45 -3.61 -22.06
C ARG A 329 30.78 -4.00 -23.37
N ALA A 330 31.07 -5.20 -23.90
CA ALA A 330 30.40 -5.72 -25.09
C ALA A 330 28.88 -5.80 -24.87
N ALA A 331 28.44 -6.31 -23.71
CA ALA A 331 27.03 -6.38 -23.36
C ALA A 331 26.37 -5.00 -23.21
N ASP A 332 27.05 -4.03 -22.58
CA ASP A 332 26.58 -2.64 -22.42
C ASP A 332 26.34 -1.99 -23.79
N VAL A 333 27.33 -2.06 -24.68
CA VAL A 333 27.29 -1.44 -26.02
C VAL A 333 26.34 -2.20 -26.96
N SER A 334 26.11 -3.50 -26.74
CA SER A 334 25.19 -4.31 -27.54
C SER A 334 23.75 -3.77 -27.56
N LEU A 335 23.36 -2.99 -26.54
CA LEU A 335 22.05 -2.36 -26.46
C LEU A 335 21.85 -1.26 -27.52
N ALA A 336 22.93 -0.62 -27.97
CA ALA A 336 22.94 0.38 -29.04
C ALA A 336 23.32 -0.20 -30.41
N ALA A 337 24.04 -1.33 -30.44
CA ALA A 337 24.53 -1.92 -31.68
C ALA A 337 23.39 -2.50 -32.55
N ARG A 338 23.51 -2.32 -33.89
CA ARG A 338 22.61 -2.96 -34.86
C ARG A 338 22.88 -4.46 -34.97
N ALA A 339 24.15 -4.85 -34.97
CA ALA A 339 24.55 -6.26 -35.02
C ALA A 339 24.13 -7.03 -33.76
N ALA A 340 23.93 -8.34 -33.92
CA ALA A 340 23.75 -9.23 -32.78
C ALA A 340 25.11 -9.50 -32.10
N PRO A 341 25.14 -9.59 -30.75
CA PRO A 341 26.34 -10.01 -30.04
C PRO A 341 26.67 -11.48 -30.35
N ALA A 342 27.95 -11.84 -30.27
CA ALA A 342 28.42 -13.18 -30.48
C ALA A 342 27.76 -14.16 -29.48
N PRO A 343 27.27 -15.34 -29.92
CA PRO A 343 26.60 -16.30 -29.02
C PRO A 343 27.52 -16.80 -27.90
N ASP A 344 28.83 -16.79 -28.14
CA ASP A 344 29.85 -17.17 -27.18
C ASP A 344 29.97 -16.18 -25.99
N LEU A 345 29.63 -14.90 -26.19
CA LEU A 345 29.67 -13.89 -25.13
C LEU A 345 28.72 -14.27 -23.98
N LEU A 346 27.51 -14.73 -24.30
CA LEU A 346 26.55 -15.18 -23.30
C LEU A 346 27.09 -16.39 -22.52
N ARG A 347 27.70 -17.36 -23.21
CA ARG A 347 28.28 -18.55 -22.57
C ARG A 347 29.39 -18.15 -21.60
N ARG A 348 30.27 -17.23 -21.98
CA ARG A 348 31.34 -16.70 -21.12
C ARG A 348 30.80 -15.96 -19.89
N LEU A 349 29.69 -15.23 -20.02
CA LEU A 349 29.05 -14.55 -18.89
C LEU A 349 28.32 -15.50 -17.94
N LEU A 350 27.76 -16.61 -18.44
CA LEU A 350 27.03 -17.59 -17.63
C LEU A 350 27.93 -18.66 -16.99
N ALA A 351 29.07 -19.01 -17.59
CA ALA A 351 29.95 -20.06 -17.07
C ALA A 351 30.41 -19.82 -15.61
N PRO A 352 30.80 -18.60 -15.20
CA PRO A 352 31.15 -18.29 -13.82
C PRO A 352 30.00 -18.45 -12.81
N LEU A 353 28.75 -18.49 -13.26
CA LEU A 353 27.60 -18.67 -12.36
C LEU A 353 27.46 -20.12 -11.89
N ALA A 354 27.88 -21.08 -12.72
CA ALA A 354 27.91 -22.50 -12.35
C ALA A 354 29.21 -22.85 -11.61
N HIS A 355 30.32 -22.26 -12.04
CA HIS A 355 31.66 -22.50 -11.47
C HIS A 355 32.35 -21.17 -11.21
N PRO A 356 32.05 -20.50 -10.07
CA PRO A 356 32.65 -19.21 -9.76
C PRO A 356 34.15 -19.36 -9.53
N PRO A 357 35.00 -18.55 -10.21
CA PRO A 357 36.43 -18.58 -9.96
C PRO A 357 36.73 -18.16 -8.51
N PRO A 358 37.65 -18.86 -7.81
CA PRO A 358 37.88 -18.64 -6.38
C PRO A 358 38.42 -17.23 -6.07
N GLU A 359 39.10 -16.59 -7.02
CA GLU A 359 39.62 -15.24 -6.89
C GLU A 359 38.58 -14.13 -7.17
N TRP A 360 37.35 -14.47 -7.56
CA TRP A 360 36.34 -13.48 -7.90
C TRP A 360 35.54 -13.01 -6.69
N SER A 361 35.40 -11.69 -6.60
CA SER A 361 34.49 -11.03 -5.67
C SER A 361 33.02 -11.18 -6.09
N GLY A 362 32.11 -11.03 -5.13
CA GLY A 362 30.68 -10.98 -5.41
C GLY A 362 30.27 -9.88 -6.41
N ALA A 363 31.02 -8.78 -6.49
CA ALA A 363 30.80 -7.72 -7.46
C ALA A 363 31.11 -8.17 -8.90
N GLN A 364 32.16 -8.96 -9.10
CA GLN A 364 32.50 -9.52 -10.41
C GLN A 364 31.44 -10.51 -10.89
N LEU A 365 30.97 -11.40 -10.01
CA LEU A 365 29.84 -12.28 -10.32
C LEU A 365 28.56 -11.47 -10.61
N GLY A 366 28.29 -10.42 -9.84
CA GLY A 366 27.21 -9.48 -10.12
C GLY A 366 27.31 -8.84 -11.50
N ALA A 367 28.52 -8.45 -11.94
CA ALA A 367 28.74 -7.86 -13.26
C ALA A 367 28.51 -8.86 -14.40
N CYS A 368 28.89 -10.13 -14.23
CA CYS A 368 28.54 -11.22 -15.16
C CYS A 368 27.03 -11.33 -15.35
N VAL A 369 26.28 -11.35 -14.25
CA VAL A 369 24.82 -11.44 -14.28
C VAL A 369 24.19 -10.23 -14.98
N ALA A 370 24.65 -9.02 -14.65
CA ALA A 370 24.17 -7.80 -15.29
C ALA A 370 24.44 -7.82 -16.80
N GLY A 371 25.65 -8.23 -17.22
CA GLY A 371 26.00 -8.41 -18.63
C GLY A 371 25.08 -9.41 -19.33
N ALA A 372 24.86 -10.58 -18.74
CA ALA A 372 23.94 -11.59 -19.29
C ALA A 372 22.52 -11.04 -19.43
N GLY A 373 22.02 -10.32 -18.42
CA GLY A 373 20.71 -9.65 -18.45
C GLY A 373 20.54 -8.67 -19.62
N ARG A 374 21.58 -7.91 -19.98
CA ARG A 374 21.54 -7.02 -21.15
C ARG A 374 21.43 -7.79 -22.47
N LEU A 375 22.11 -8.93 -22.59
CA LEU A 375 21.98 -9.79 -23.77
C LEU A 375 20.58 -10.40 -23.88
N CYS A 376 19.95 -10.72 -22.75
CA CYS A 376 18.56 -11.22 -22.71
C CYS A 376 17.56 -10.20 -23.27
N VAL A 377 17.80 -8.90 -23.08
CA VAL A 377 16.98 -7.82 -23.65
C VAL A 377 17.05 -7.80 -25.19
N ARG A 378 18.17 -8.24 -25.78
CA ARG A 378 18.41 -8.25 -27.23
C ARG A 378 17.84 -9.48 -27.93
N SER A 379 17.75 -10.62 -27.24
CA SER A 379 17.40 -11.89 -27.87
C SER A 379 16.57 -12.78 -26.96
N ARG A 380 15.45 -13.27 -27.49
CA ARG A 380 14.62 -14.29 -26.83
C ARG A 380 15.40 -15.58 -26.57
N ALA A 381 16.30 -15.96 -27.48
CA ALA A 381 17.12 -17.16 -27.31
C ALA A 381 18.13 -16.99 -26.15
N ALA A 382 18.72 -15.80 -26.02
CA ALA A 382 19.58 -15.47 -24.88
C ALA A 382 18.79 -15.49 -23.56
N ALA A 383 17.60 -14.89 -23.54
CA ALA A 383 16.71 -14.91 -22.39
C ALA A 383 16.33 -16.33 -21.96
N ALA A 384 15.97 -17.20 -22.91
CA ALA A 384 15.62 -18.59 -22.64
C ALA A 384 16.81 -19.40 -22.08
N ALA A 385 18.03 -19.14 -22.56
CA ALA A 385 19.23 -19.81 -22.06
C ALA A 385 19.68 -19.30 -20.69
N ALA A 386 19.53 -17.99 -20.42
CA ALA A 386 20.00 -17.37 -19.19
C ALA A 386 18.99 -17.46 -18.03
N ALA A 387 17.69 -17.49 -18.28
CA ALA A 387 16.70 -17.45 -17.19
C ALA A 387 16.84 -18.62 -16.19
N PRO A 388 17.01 -19.89 -16.60
CA PRO A 388 17.19 -20.99 -15.65
C PRO A 388 18.40 -20.85 -14.71
N PRO A 389 19.65 -20.59 -15.19
CA PRO A 389 20.78 -20.39 -14.28
C PRO A 389 20.65 -19.15 -13.40
N LEU A 390 20.01 -18.07 -13.89
CA LEU A 390 19.72 -16.88 -13.08
C LEU A 390 18.73 -17.19 -11.95
N ALA A 391 17.69 -17.98 -12.22
CA ALA A 391 16.73 -18.41 -11.21
C ALA A 391 17.38 -19.33 -10.16
N ALA A 392 18.26 -20.25 -10.59
CA ALA A 392 19.03 -21.08 -9.68
C ALA A 392 19.97 -20.26 -8.78
N LEU A 393 20.65 -19.26 -9.35
CA LEU A 393 21.51 -18.35 -8.60
C LEU A 393 20.73 -17.49 -7.59
N LEU A 394 19.52 -17.04 -7.96
CA LEU A 394 18.66 -16.26 -7.07
C LEU A 394 18.23 -17.06 -5.83
N ARG A 395 17.94 -18.35 -6.00
CA ARG A 395 17.59 -19.31 -4.93
C ARG A 395 18.76 -19.60 -4.00
N ASP A 396 19.97 -19.70 -4.52
CA ASP A 396 21.13 -20.10 -3.74
C ASP A 396 21.42 -19.08 -2.61
N ALA A 397 21.15 -19.48 -1.37
CA ALA A 397 21.38 -18.65 -0.18
C ALA A 397 22.87 -18.36 0.06
N SER A 398 23.77 -19.20 -0.45
CA SER A 398 25.22 -19.03 -0.35
C SER A 398 25.79 -18.09 -1.42
N ALA A 399 25.02 -17.81 -2.48
CA ALA A 399 25.47 -16.96 -3.57
C ALA A 399 25.64 -15.49 -3.13
N PRO A 400 26.65 -14.77 -3.64
CA PRO A 400 26.88 -13.38 -3.26
C PRO A 400 25.69 -12.46 -3.57
N LEU A 401 25.37 -11.58 -2.61
CA LEU A 401 24.22 -10.66 -2.71
C LEU A 401 24.17 -9.84 -4.02
N PRO A 402 25.27 -9.26 -4.54
CA PRO A 402 25.21 -8.50 -5.80
C PRO A 402 24.77 -9.36 -7.00
N ALA A 403 25.17 -10.63 -7.03
CA ALA A 403 24.81 -11.57 -8.09
C ALA A 403 23.32 -11.94 -8.01
N ARG A 404 22.81 -12.19 -6.79
CA ARG A 404 21.38 -12.46 -6.55
C ARG A 404 20.49 -11.25 -6.89
N LEU A 405 20.89 -10.05 -6.49
CA LEU A 405 20.17 -8.80 -6.83
C LEU A 405 20.11 -8.59 -8.34
N ASN A 406 21.22 -8.72 -9.05
CA ASN A 406 21.24 -8.57 -10.50
C ASN A 406 20.47 -9.70 -11.19
N ALA A 407 20.43 -10.91 -10.64
CA ALA A 407 19.65 -12.02 -11.19
C ALA A 407 18.16 -11.73 -11.11
N LEU A 408 17.68 -11.22 -9.97
CA LEU A 408 16.29 -10.77 -9.81
C LEU A 408 15.95 -9.66 -10.82
N LEU A 409 16.82 -8.66 -10.98
CA LEU A 409 16.59 -7.57 -11.95
C LEU A 409 16.55 -8.09 -13.39
N ALA A 410 17.48 -8.97 -13.77
CA ALA A 410 17.53 -9.58 -15.09
C ALA A 410 16.27 -10.44 -15.36
N LEU A 411 15.84 -11.24 -14.39
CA LEU A 411 14.59 -12.03 -14.49
C LEU A 411 13.36 -11.13 -14.60
N ALA A 412 13.32 -10.03 -13.86
CA ALA A 412 12.23 -9.06 -13.97
C ALA A 412 12.19 -8.40 -15.37
N ASP A 413 13.34 -8.05 -15.94
CA ASP A 413 13.41 -7.46 -17.29
C ASP A 413 13.10 -8.49 -18.39
N ILE A 414 13.48 -9.76 -18.20
CA ILE A 414 13.03 -10.86 -19.05
C ILE A 414 11.52 -11.01 -18.94
N CYS A 415 10.93 -10.92 -17.74
CA CYS A 415 9.49 -11.05 -17.53
C CYS A 415 8.71 -9.96 -18.27
N VAL A 416 9.22 -8.73 -18.32
CA VAL A 416 8.59 -7.60 -19.06
C VAL A 416 8.52 -7.88 -20.56
N ARG A 417 9.52 -8.58 -21.13
CA ARG A 417 9.60 -8.84 -22.58
C ARG A 417 9.04 -10.20 -22.98
N TYR A 418 9.25 -11.21 -22.16
CA TYR A 418 9.04 -12.62 -22.46
C TYR A 418 8.46 -13.36 -21.24
N THR A 419 7.32 -12.90 -20.71
CA THR A 419 6.64 -13.45 -19.53
C THR A 419 6.66 -14.98 -19.45
N CYS A 420 6.33 -15.67 -20.54
CA CYS A 420 6.32 -17.14 -20.65
C CYS A 420 7.64 -17.85 -20.31
N ILE A 421 8.78 -17.15 -20.33
CA ILE A 421 10.10 -17.70 -19.92
C ILE A 421 10.23 -17.71 -18.39
N VAL A 422 9.64 -16.72 -17.71
CA VAL A 422 9.77 -16.53 -16.26
C VAL A 422 8.64 -17.22 -15.50
N GLU A 423 7.44 -17.35 -16.10
CA GLU A 423 6.30 -18.05 -15.48
C GLU A 423 6.65 -19.43 -14.89
N PRO A 424 7.38 -20.31 -15.59
CA PRO A 424 7.78 -21.62 -15.04
C PRO A 424 8.82 -21.52 -13.91
N LEU A 425 9.50 -20.39 -13.77
CA LEU A 425 10.56 -20.12 -12.79
C LEU A 425 10.05 -19.32 -11.59
N LEU A 426 8.75 -18.99 -11.56
CA LEU A 426 8.17 -18.10 -10.55
C LEU A 426 8.42 -18.58 -9.12
N ASP A 427 8.40 -19.88 -8.87
CA ASP A 427 8.66 -20.41 -7.52
C ASP A 427 10.05 -19.97 -7.01
N SER A 428 11.07 -20.04 -7.88
CA SER A 428 12.44 -19.58 -7.57
C SER A 428 12.52 -18.06 -7.46
N VAL A 429 11.76 -17.32 -8.28
CA VAL A 429 11.69 -15.85 -8.16
C VAL A 429 11.04 -15.46 -6.83
N CYS A 430 10.03 -16.19 -6.38
CA CYS A 430 9.29 -15.86 -5.16
C CYS A 430 10.08 -16.12 -3.87
N GLU A 431 11.09 -16.98 -3.88
CA GLU A 431 11.96 -17.17 -2.70
C GLU A 431 12.67 -15.88 -2.27
N CYS A 432 12.86 -14.93 -3.19
CA CYS A 432 13.48 -13.64 -2.87
C CYS A 432 12.67 -12.79 -1.87
N VAL A 433 11.38 -13.10 -1.69
CA VAL A 433 10.48 -12.42 -0.74
C VAL A 433 10.13 -13.25 0.50
N ASN A 434 10.74 -14.42 0.68
CA ASN A 434 10.56 -15.19 1.92
C ASN A 434 11.16 -14.46 3.12
N THR A 435 10.59 -14.66 4.31
CA THR A 435 11.02 -14.00 5.57
C THR A 435 12.49 -14.25 5.92
N GLU A 436 12.99 -15.46 5.65
CA GLU A 436 14.38 -15.87 5.90
C GLU A 436 15.41 -15.24 4.94
N THR A 437 14.95 -14.72 3.80
CA THR A 437 15.82 -14.09 2.80
C THR A 437 16.36 -12.76 3.32
N VAL A 438 17.62 -12.43 3.01
CA VAL A 438 18.26 -11.18 3.44
C VAL A 438 17.47 -9.93 3.02
N ALA A 439 17.32 -8.96 3.94
CA ALA A 439 16.45 -7.79 3.77
C ALA A 439 16.66 -7.01 2.45
N PRO A 440 17.90 -6.76 1.96
CA PRO A 440 18.10 -6.06 0.69
C PRO A 440 17.46 -6.78 -0.51
N LEU A 441 17.46 -8.12 -0.50
CA LEU A 441 16.89 -8.92 -1.57
C LEU A 441 15.35 -8.95 -1.46
N ARG A 442 14.79 -8.99 -0.24
CA ARG A 442 13.33 -8.85 -0.03
C ARG A 442 12.81 -7.51 -0.50
N ARG A 443 13.51 -6.40 -0.22
CA ARG A 443 13.14 -5.06 -0.72
C ARG A 443 13.12 -5.00 -2.23
N ALA A 444 14.18 -5.54 -2.86
CA ALA A 444 14.26 -5.62 -4.32
C ALA A 444 13.14 -6.50 -4.90
N GLY A 445 12.87 -7.64 -4.26
CA GLY A 445 11.81 -8.60 -4.61
C GLY A 445 10.43 -7.99 -4.56
N ALA A 446 10.06 -7.37 -3.43
CA ALA A 446 8.79 -6.68 -3.25
C ALA A 446 8.57 -5.62 -4.33
N ARG A 447 9.55 -4.74 -4.57
CA ARG A 447 9.46 -3.70 -5.60
C ARG A 447 9.37 -4.27 -7.01
N ALA A 448 10.17 -5.29 -7.34
CA ALA A 448 10.17 -5.91 -8.66
C ALA A 448 8.85 -6.62 -8.96
N LEU A 449 8.36 -7.44 -8.02
CA LEU A 449 7.08 -8.14 -8.14
C LEU A 449 5.91 -7.17 -8.22
N THR A 450 5.87 -6.14 -7.36
CA THR A 450 4.85 -5.08 -7.41
C THR A 450 4.82 -4.43 -8.79
N ARG A 451 5.99 -4.06 -9.35
CA ARG A 451 6.10 -3.46 -10.69
C ARG A 451 5.52 -4.38 -11.77
N LEU A 452 5.87 -5.68 -11.73
CA LEU A 452 5.40 -6.66 -12.72
C LEU A 452 3.88 -6.90 -12.61
N LEU A 453 3.35 -6.91 -11.39
CA LEU A 453 1.91 -7.05 -11.12
C LEU A 453 1.12 -5.82 -11.58
N LEU A 454 1.58 -4.61 -11.26
CA LEU A 454 0.94 -3.35 -11.68
C LEU A 454 0.93 -3.17 -13.19
N ALA A 455 2.01 -3.59 -13.86
CA ALA A 455 2.11 -3.52 -15.32
C ALA A 455 1.38 -4.68 -16.04
N GLY A 456 0.77 -5.61 -15.30
CA GLY A 456 0.02 -6.74 -15.86
C GLY A 456 0.86 -7.84 -16.49
N TYR A 457 2.19 -7.84 -16.27
CA TYR A 457 3.08 -8.91 -16.74
C TYR A 457 2.95 -10.18 -15.90
N LEU A 458 2.60 -10.04 -14.61
CA LEU A 458 2.30 -11.15 -13.72
C LEU A 458 0.87 -11.03 -13.19
N ARG A 459 0.28 -12.17 -12.84
CA ARG A 459 -0.97 -12.23 -12.09
C ARG A 459 -0.70 -12.86 -10.74
N LEU A 460 -1.35 -12.32 -9.71
CA LEU A 460 -1.27 -12.87 -8.37
C LEU A 460 -2.10 -14.17 -8.32
N ARG A 461 -1.42 -15.31 -8.41
CA ARG A 461 -1.99 -16.66 -8.33
C ARG A 461 -1.23 -17.47 -7.28
N THR A 462 -1.83 -18.53 -6.77
CA THR A 462 -1.15 -19.47 -5.87
C THR A 462 0.03 -20.15 -6.59
N PRO A 463 1.21 -20.29 -5.94
CA PRO A 463 1.53 -19.96 -4.54
C PRO A 463 2.01 -18.50 -4.31
N LEU A 464 2.33 -17.75 -5.37
CA LEU A 464 2.80 -16.35 -5.27
C LEU A 464 1.84 -15.46 -4.46
N TYR A 465 0.53 -15.69 -4.56
CA TYR A 465 -0.48 -14.95 -3.80
C TYR A 465 -0.17 -14.91 -2.31
N TYR A 466 0.11 -16.07 -1.71
CA TYR A 466 0.35 -16.16 -0.27
C TYR A 466 1.69 -15.56 0.13
N ARG A 467 2.76 -15.90 -0.58
CA ARG A 467 4.09 -15.32 -0.31
C ARG A 467 4.11 -13.80 -0.43
N TYR A 468 3.40 -13.26 -1.42
CA TYR A 468 3.31 -11.81 -1.60
C TYR A 468 2.47 -11.14 -0.49
N CYS A 469 1.37 -11.76 -0.07
CA CYS A 469 0.55 -11.21 1.02
C CYS A 469 1.26 -11.32 2.39
N ALA A 470 2.16 -12.28 2.59
CA ALA A 470 3.00 -12.37 3.78
C ALA A 470 3.89 -11.13 3.98
N LEU A 471 4.25 -10.42 2.89
CA LEU A 471 5.01 -9.17 2.96
C LEU A 471 4.29 -8.05 3.71
N LEU A 472 2.96 -8.12 3.86
CA LEU A 472 2.19 -7.16 4.65
C LEU A 472 2.60 -7.15 6.13
N ALA A 473 3.25 -8.21 6.60
CA ALA A 473 3.77 -8.31 7.95
C ALA A 473 5.30 -8.38 8.03
N ASP A 474 6.02 -7.95 6.98
CA ASP A 474 7.47 -7.80 7.06
C ASP A 474 7.85 -6.67 8.04
N ASP A 475 8.89 -6.90 8.84
CA ASP A 475 9.43 -5.93 9.79
C ASP A 475 10.06 -4.73 9.06
N ASP A 476 10.59 -4.94 7.86
CA ASP A 476 11.18 -3.89 7.04
C ASP A 476 10.09 -3.13 6.26
N HIS A 477 9.90 -1.87 6.61
CA HIS A 477 8.92 -0.98 5.99
C HIS A 477 9.06 -0.93 4.46
N ASP A 478 10.29 -0.98 3.93
CA ASP A 478 10.54 -0.91 2.48
C ASP A 478 10.13 -2.19 1.73
N VAL A 479 9.93 -3.30 2.44
CA VAL A 479 9.37 -4.54 1.92
C VAL A 479 7.84 -4.50 2.02
N ARG A 480 7.33 -4.03 3.14
CA ARG A 480 5.90 -3.99 3.44
C ARG A 480 5.13 -2.98 2.59
N GLU A 481 5.66 -1.78 2.39
CA GLU A 481 4.96 -0.68 1.70
C GLU A 481 4.49 -1.03 0.27
N PRO A 482 5.32 -1.64 -0.61
CA PRO A 482 4.87 -2.03 -1.94
C PRO A 482 3.73 -3.06 -1.93
N ALA A 483 3.78 -4.00 -0.97
CA ALA A 483 2.74 -5.00 -0.78
C ALA A 483 1.45 -4.37 -0.24
N GLU A 484 1.55 -3.49 0.76
CA GLU A 484 0.41 -2.73 1.30
C GLU A 484 -0.28 -1.92 0.21
N TYR A 485 0.48 -1.20 -0.61
CA TYR A 485 -0.05 -0.43 -1.74
C TYR A 485 -0.79 -1.35 -2.73
N TYR A 486 -0.16 -2.43 -3.17
CA TYR A 486 -0.78 -3.31 -4.15
C TYR A 486 -2.04 -3.99 -3.59
N VAL A 487 -1.99 -4.55 -2.38
CA VAL A 487 -3.13 -5.24 -1.76
C VAL A 487 -4.24 -4.28 -1.36
N SER A 488 -3.92 -3.03 -0.97
CA SER A 488 -4.91 -2.05 -0.51
C SER A 488 -5.51 -1.19 -1.63
N SER A 489 -4.81 -1.03 -2.75
CA SER A 489 -5.25 -0.12 -3.81
C SER A 489 -5.51 -0.81 -5.15
N CYS A 490 -4.84 -1.94 -5.43
CA CYS A 490 -4.83 -2.55 -6.76
C CYS A 490 -5.49 -3.92 -6.82
N LEU A 491 -5.31 -4.75 -5.79
CA LEU A 491 -5.93 -6.07 -5.72
C LEU A 491 -7.45 -5.94 -5.62
N THR A 492 -8.17 -6.76 -6.38
CA THR A 492 -9.64 -6.74 -6.39
C THR A 492 -10.20 -7.30 -5.10
N THR A 493 -11.32 -6.75 -4.65
CA THR A 493 -12.00 -7.22 -3.43
C THR A 493 -12.47 -8.66 -3.59
N ASP A 494 -12.83 -9.08 -4.80
CA ASP A 494 -13.20 -10.48 -5.10
C ASP A 494 -12.02 -11.43 -4.94
N ALA A 495 -10.82 -11.06 -5.39
CA ALA A 495 -9.65 -11.92 -5.20
C ALA A 495 -9.32 -12.09 -3.71
N ILE A 496 -9.43 -11.02 -2.92
CA ILE A 496 -9.28 -11.09 -1.46
C ILE A 496 -10.35 -11.98 -0.86
N TYR A 497 -11.62 -11.78 -1.22
CA TYR A 497 -12.75 -12.56 -0.73
C TYR A 497 -12.59 -14.07 -1.01
N HIS A 498 -12.15 -14.44 -2.21
CA HIS A 498 -11.99 -15.84 -2.60
C HIS A 498 -10.87 -16.53 -1.83
N HIS A 499 -9.71 -15.90 -1.70
CA HIS A 499 -8.53 -16.49 -1.05
C HIS A 499 -8.47 -16.31 0.47
N PHE A 500 -9.37 -15.55 1.08
CA PHE A 500 -9.26 -15.17 2.51
C PHE A 500 -9.16 -16.39 3.46
N VAL A 501 -10.06 -17.37 3.30
CA VAL A 501 -10.05 -18.58 4.15
C VAL A 501 -8.85 -19.45 3.84
N ASP A 502 -8.47 -19.58 2.56
CA ASP A 502 -7.27 -20.31 2.15
C ASP A 502 -6.00 -19.71 2.75
N CYS A 503 -5.91 -18.38 2.89
CA CYS A 503 -4.81 -17.71 3.59
C CYS A 503 -4.71 -18.12 5.06
N ILE A 504 -5.85 -18.29 5.75
CA ILE A 504 -5.86 -18.73 7.13
C ILE A 504 -5.33 -20.16 7.22
N LEU A 505 -5.81 -21.05 6.36
CA LEU A 505 -5.35 -22.44 6.33
C LEU A 505 -3.87 -22.54 5.95
N HIS A 506 -3.42 -21.76 4.96
CA HIS A 506 -2.05 -21.79 4.47
C HIS A 506 -1.05 -21.30 5.51
N TYR A 507 -1.25 -20.11 6.11
CA TYR A 507 -0.29 -19.56 7.08
C TYR A 507 -0.27 -20.28 8.43
N ASN A 508 -1.27 -21.13 8.69
CA ASN A 508 -1.30 -21.98 9.87
C ASN A 508 -0.83 -23.41 9.58
N SER A 509 -0.43 -23.73 8.35
CA SER A 509 0.10 -25.05 8.00
C SER A 509 1.49 -25.30 8.58
N ASP A 510 1.85 -26.56 8.83
CA ASP A 510 3.09 -26.95 9.54
C ASP A 510 4.41 -26.54 8.83
N GLY A 511 4.35 -25.94 7.64
CA GLY A 511 5.51 -25.47 6.86
C GLY A 511 5.73 -23.95 6.86
N GLU A 512 4.82 -23.16 7.41
CA GLU A 512 4.89 -21.68 7.35
C GLU A 512 5.30 -21.09 8.71
N ASN A 513 6.43 -20.35 8.74
CA ASN A 513 6.94 -19.68 9.94
C ASN A 513 6.46 -18.22 10.01
N ILE A 514 5.15 -18.01 10.17
CA ILE A 514 4.58 -16.67 10.38
C ILE A 514 3.97 -16.61 11.79
N SER A 515 4.39 -15.62 12.58
CA SER A 515 3.90 -15.43 13.95
C SER A 515 2.40 -15.10 13.98
N PHE A 516 1.73 -15.40 15.09
CA PHE A 516 0.31 -15.09 15.27
C PHE A 516 0.00 -13.61 14.99
N ASP A 517 0.79 -12.69 15.55
CA ASP A 517 0.58 -11.25 15.37
C ASP A 517 0.76 -10.82 13.90
N ALA A 518 1.74 -11.39 13.19
CA ALA A 518 1.95 -11.15 11.77
C ALA A 518 0.77 -11.64 10.93
N ARG A 519 0.24 -12.85 11.22
CA ARG A 519 -0.96 -13.37 10.54
C ARG A 519 -2.16 -12.47 10.77
N GLN A 520 -2.40 -12.02 12.00
CA GLN A 520 -3.49 -11.10 12.31
C GLN A 520 -3.36 -9.78 11.52
N LEU A 521 -2.15 -9.23 11.39
CA LEU A 521 -1.92 -8.02 10.59
C LEU A 521 -2.26 -8.22 9.11
N ILE A 522 -1.87 -9.35 8.52
CA ILE A 522 -2.19 -9.70 7.12
C ILE A 522 -3.71 -9.75 6.92
N TYR A 523 -4.42 -10.46 7.79
CA TYR A 523 -5.87 -10.59 7.72
C TYR A 523 -6.56 -9.23 7.90
N ASP A 524 -6.05 -8.42 8.80
CA ASP A 524 -6.56 -7.09 9.09
C ASP A 524 -6.53 -6.20 7.83
N VAL A 525 -5.40 -6.16 7.12
CA VAL A 525 -5.27 -5.38 5.86
C VAL A 525 -6.23 -5.91 4.79
N MET A 526 -6.37 -7.22 4.65
CA MET A 526 -7.32 -7.83 3.70
C MET A 526 -8.77 -7.46 4.03
N LEU A 527 -9.16 -7.56 5.31
CA LEU A 527 -10.52 -7.26 5.77
C LEU A 527 -10.91 -5.78 5.60
N GLN A 528 -9.96 -4.84 5.58
CA GLN A 528 -10.25 -3.43 5.31
C GLN A 528 -10.82 -3.20 3.91
N ARG A 529 -10.48 -4.06 2.94
CA ARG A 529 -10.95 -3.96 1.56
C ARG A 529 -12.32 -4.58 1.34
N LEU A 530 -12.74 -5.50 2.20
CA LEU A 530 -14.00 -6.22 2.01
C LEU A 530 -15.20 -5.36 2.40
N SER A 531 -16.24 -5.40 1.57
CA SER A 531 -17.55 -4.84 1.91
C SER A 531 -18.16 -5.55 3.10
N LEU A 532 -19.14 -4.92 3.76
CA LEU A 532 -19.90 -5.56 4.85
C LEU A 532 -20.52 -6.89 4.39
N VAL A 533 -21.01 -6.94 3.15
CA VAL A 533 -21.61 -8.14 2.54
C VAL A 533 -20.57 -9.26 2.42
N GLN A 534 -19.40 -8.95 1.87
CA GLN A 534 -18.30 -9.92 1.73
C GLN A 534 -17.79 -10.40 3.10
N LYS A 535 -17.70 -9.53 4.11
CA LYS A 535 -17.31 -9.91 5.48
C LYS A 535 -18.29 -10.91 6.09
N LEU A 536 -19.59 -10.68 5.94
CA LEU A 536 -20.63 -11.60 6.43
C LEU A 536 -20.57 -12.96 5.71
N ASN A 537 -20.31 -12.97 4.40
CA ASN A 537 -20.08 -14.21 3.68
C ASN A 537 -18.80 -14.93 4.13
N VAL A 538 -17.72 -14.18 4.40
CA VAL A 538 -16.48 -14.73 4.97
C VAL A 538 -16.75 -15.36 6.34
N GLN A 539 -17.58 -14.76 7.20
CA GLN A 539 -17.98 -15.38 8.47
C GLN A 539 -18.63 -16.75 8.28
N CYS A 540 -19.56 -16.87 7.34
CA CYS A 540 -20.18 -18.15 7.00
C CYS A 540 -19.16 -19.16 6.46
N ARG A 541 -18.20 -18.72 5.65
CA ARG A 541 -17.13 -19.58 5.12
C ARG A 541 -16.20 -20.07 6.23
N LEU A 542 -15.72 -19.18 7.10
CA LEU A 542 -14.91 -19.52 8.27
C LEU A 542 -15.62 -20.55 9.17
N ALA A 543 -16.92 -20.37 9.37
CA ALA A 543 -17.73 -21.31 10.13
C ALA A 543 -17.76 -22.70 9.49
N ARG A 544 -18.04 -22.79 8.19
CA ARG A 544 -18.18 -24.08 7.50
C ARG A 544 -16.84 -24.77 7.26
N GLU A 545 -15.87 -24.03 6.74
CA GLU A 545 -14.59 -24.57 6.26
C GLU A 545 -13.60 -24.82 7.40
N ILE A 546 -13.73 -24.14 8.55
CA ILE A 546 -12.81 -24.30 9.69
C ILE A 546 -13.55 -24.79 10.95
N LEU A 547 -14.57 -24.08 11.45
CA LEU A 547 -15.22 -24.46 12.73
C LEU A 547 -15.96 -25.80 12.63
N HIS A 548 -16.79 -25.99 11.60
CA HIS A 548 -17.54 -27.24 11.39
C HIS A 548 -16.59 -28.38 11.05
N HIS A 549 -15.62 -28.15 10.16
CA HIS A 549 -14.62 -29.15 9.83
C HIS A 549 -13.84 -29.61 11.07
N ALA A 550 -13.43 -28.69 11.95
CA ALA A 550 -12.79 -29.05 13.21
C ALA A 550 -13.71 -29.85 14.13
N ALA A 551 -15.00 -29.49 14.21
CA ALA A 551 -15.97 -30.27 14.98
C ALA A 551 -16.13 -31.70 14.43
N ASP A 552 -16.17 -31.86 13.11
CA ASP A 552 -16.28 -33.17 12.45
C ASP A 552 -15.01 -34.01 12.69
N VAL A 553 -13.81 -33.41 12.57
CA VAL A 553 -12.54 -34.09 12.89
C VAL A 553 -12.48 -34.51 14.36
N THR A 554 -12.98 -33.69 15.30
CA THR A 554 -13.07 -34.10 16.71
C THR A 554 -14.11 -35.18 16.97
N ASP A 555 -15.12 -35.31 16.12
CA ASP A 555 -16.14 -36.37 16.23
C ASP A 555 -15.62 -37.72 15.71
N GLU A 556 -14.78 -37.69 14.66
CA GLU A 556 -14.21 -38.90 14.04
C GLU A 556 -12.94 -39.43 14.74
N GLY A 557 -12.20 -38.57 15.45
CA GLY A 557 -10.93 -38.91 16.12
C GLY A 557 -11.01 -39.00 17.65
N ASP A 558 -9.84 -39.14 18.30
CA ASP A 558 -9.70 -39.24 19.76
C ASP A 558 -9.92 -37.90 20.51
N GLY A 559 -10.51 -36.89 19.84
CA GLY A 559 -10.72 -35.54 20.38
C GLY A 559 -9.52 -34.59 20.24
N GLU A 560 -8.40 -35.05 19.67
CA GLU A 560 -7.22 -34.21 19.39
C GLU A 560 -7.26 -33.63 17.97
N LEU A 561 -7.04 -32.32 17.86
CA LEU A 561 -6.98 -31.62 16.58
C LEU A 561 -5.54 -31.58 16.04
N PRO A 562 -5.33 -31.74 14.72
CA PRO A 562 -4.06 -31.44 14.09
C PRO A 562 -3.58 -30.03 14.45
N ARG A 563 -2.27 -29.86 14.68
CA ARG A 563 -1.69 -28.58 15.13
C ARG A 563 -2.04 -27.42 14.20
N ALA A 564 -1.93 -27.64 12.90
CA ALA A 564 -2.29 -26.64 11.89
C ALA A 564 -3.76 -26.20 11.99
N LEU A 565 -4.68 -27.15 12.16
CA LEU A 565 -6.11 -26.86 12.31
C LEU A 565 -6.41 -26.16 13.63
N ASN A 566 -5.74 -26.54 14.72
CA ASN A 566 -5.86 -25.86 16.02
C ASN A 566 -5.39 -24.39 15.94
N SER A 567 -4.26 -24.13 15.28
CA SER A 567 -3.76 -22.76 15.07
C SER A 567 -4.71 -21.95 14.18
N ALA A 568 -5.22 -22.54 13.09
CA ALA A 568 -6.22 -21.91 12.23
C ALA A 568 -7.53 -21.58 12.98
N LEU A 569 -7.95 -22.44 13.93
CA LEU A 569 -9.11 -22.19 14.79
C LEU A 569 -8.90 -20.98 15.72
N LEU A 570 -7.71 -20.86 16.32
CA LEU A 570 -7.38 -19.71 17.17
C LEU A 570 -7.42 -18.40 16.38
N ASP A 571 -6.84 -18.38 15.18
CA ASP A 571 -6.92 -17.24 14.26
C ASP A 571 -8.37 -16.94 13.88
N THR A 572 -9.14 -17.97 13.52
CA THR A 572 -10.55 -17.84 13.12
C THR A 572 -11.41 -17.25 14.24
N ILE A 573 -11.30 -17.77 15.46
CA ILE A 573 -12.07 -17.26 16.60
C ILE A 573 -11.65 -15.83 16.95
N THR A 574 -10.35 -15.53 16.85
CA THR A 574 -9.86 -14.16 17.07
C THR A 574 -10.44 -13.18 16.06
N LEU A 575 -10.45 -13.55 14.78
CA LEU A 575 -11.04 -12.74 13.71
C LEU A 575 -12.54 -12.54 13.93
N LEU A 576 -13.30 -13.60 14.23
CA LEU A 576 -14.74 -13.54 14.46
C LEU A 576 -15.11 -12.67 15.68
N CYS A 577 -14.29 -12.72 16.75
CA CYS A 577 -14.45 -11.83 17.91
C CYS A 577 -14.03 -10.37 17.63
N GLY A 578 -13.19 -10.18 16.61
CA GLY A 578 -12.46 -8.95 16.34
C GLY A 578 -13.35 -7.80 15.84
N PRO A 579 -13.00 -6.54 16.15
CA PRO A 579 -13.82 -5.38 15.80
C PRO A 579 -14.04 -5.21 14.30
N ARG A 580 -13.12 -5.71 13.44
CA ARG A 580 -13.23 -5.60 11.98
C ARG A 580 -14.27 -6.52 11.34
N MET A 581 -14.65 -7.58 12.05
CA MET A 581 -15.68 -8.55 11.66
C MET A 581 -17.02 -8.28 12.37
N ARG A 582 -17.03 -7.47 13.42
CA ARG A 582 -18.27 -7.09 14.11
C ARG A 582 -19.17 -6.25 13.21
N LEU A 583 -20.47 -6.52 13.31
CA LEU A 583 -21.51 -5.79 12.61
C LEU A 583 -21.74 -4.41 13.24
N PRO A 584 -22.08 -3.38 12.43
CA PRO A 584 -22.54 -2.11 12.96
C PRO A 584 -23.74 -2.31 13.89
N LYS A 585 -23.66 -1.77 15.10
CA LYS A 585 -24.80 -1.78 16.03
C LYS A 585 -25.88 -0.83 15.50
N LYS A 586 -27.16 -1.20 15.64
CA LYS A 586 -28.30 -0.36 15.23
C LYS A 586 -28.08 1.07 15.72
N PRO A 587 -28.10 2.10 14.85
CA PRO A 587 -28.05 3.47 15.32
C PRO A 587 -29.28 3.74 16.17
N GLN A 588 -29.09 4.11 17.43
CA GLN A 588 -30.17 4.66 18.25
C GLN A 588 -30.72 5.89 17.52
N THR A 589 -32.03 5.90 17.30
CA THR A 589 -32.80 6.99 16.70
C THR A 589 -32.52 8.29 17.43
N THR A 590 -31.68 9.15 16.85
CA THR A 590 -31.65 10.58 17.18
C THR A 590 -32.50 11.29 16.15
N GLY A 591 -33.51 11.99 16.65
CA GLY A 591 -34.63 12.52 15.89
C GLY A 591 -34.28 13.50 14.76
N ASP A 592 -35.27 13.56 13.86
CA ASP A 592 -35.62 14.53 12.83
C ASP A 592 -34.55 15.18 11.95
N GLY A 593 -34.66 14.85 10.65
CA GLY A 593 -33.93 15.45 9.54
C GLY A 593 -33.13 14.41 8.76
N ALA A 594 -33.79 13.47 8.08
CA ALA A 594 -33.12 12.61 7.10
C ALA A 594 -33.91 12.62 5.79
N ASP A 595 -33.22 12.94 4.69
CA ASP A 595 -33.75 12.94 3.33
C ASP A 595 -34.32 11.56 2.95
N ILE A 596 -35.27 11.54 2.02
CA ILE A 596 -36.00 10.32 1.62
C ILE A 596 -35.05 9.28 0.97
N GLU A 597 -34.00 9.73 0.28
CA GLU A 597 -32.93 8.86 -0.25
C GLU A 597 -32.10 8.23 0.87
N ASP A 598 -31.68 9.01 1.87
CA ASP A 598 -30.98 8.51 3.07
C ASP A 598 -31.84 7.50 3.84
N LEU A 599 -33.17 7.70 3.88
CA LEU A 599 -34.10 6.79 4.53
C LEU A 599 -34.24 5.47 3.76
N GLN A 600 -34.32 5.52 2.42
CA GLN A 600 -34.40 4.34 1.56
C GLN A 600 -33.09 3.53 1.58
N GLU A 601 -31.93 4.20 1.57
CA GLU A 601 -30.62 3.55 1.73
C GLU A 601 -30.48 2.93 3.13
N ARG A 602 -30.93 3.62 4.19
CA ARG A 602 -31.00 3.06 5.55
C ARG A 602 -31.91 1.83 5.66
N ILE A 603 -33.09 1.85 5.04
CA ILE A 603 -34.05 0.74 5.10
C ILE A 603 -33.52 -0.47 4.33
N THR A 604 -33.00 -0.27 3.12
CA THR A 604 -32.41 -1.37 2.31
C THR A 604 -31.17 -1.95 3.00
N THR A 605 -30.30 -1.11 3.57
CA THR A 605 -29.15 -1.54 4.37
C THR A 605 -29.59 -2.32 5.62
N ASN A 606 -30.67 -1.92 6.29
CA ASN A 606 -31.19 -2.62 7.48
C ASN A 606 -31.84 -3.97 7.15
N ILE A 607 -32.59 -4.08 6.05
CA ILE A 607 -33.26 -5.33 5.63
C ILE A 607 -32.21 -6.35 5.14
N VAL A 608 -31.27 -5.90 4.30
CA VAL A 608 -30.15 -6.72 3.83
C VAL A 608 -29.30 -7.16 5.03
N SER A 609 -29.09 -6.26 6.01
CA SER A 609 -28.41 -6.60 7.26
C SER A 609 -29.14 -7.67 8.06
N HIS A 610 -30.47 -7.61 8.23
CA HIS A 610 -31.19 -8.63 9.02
C HIS A 610 -31.15 -10.02 8.39
N LYS A 611 -31.48 -10.13 7.09
CA LYS A 611 -31.46 -11.43 6.40
C LYS A 611 -30.07 -12.06 6.43
N MET A 612 -29.02 -11.25 6.25
CA MET A 612 -27.65 -11.74 6.31
C MET A 612 -27.20 -12.08 7.73
N LYS A 613 -27.58 -11.28 8.73
CA LYS A 613 -27.33 -11.58 10.15
C LYS A 613 -27.97 -12.89 10.57
N ARG A 614 -29.20 -13.15 10.13
CA ARG A 614 -29.88 -14.42 10.35
C ARG A 614 -29.10 -15.59 9.74
N THR A 615 -28.70 -15.49 8.47
CA THR A 615 -27.86 -16.53 7.84
C THR A 615 -26.54 -16.75 8.58
N VAL A 616 -25.91 -15.69 9.08
CA VAL A 616 -24.69 -15.80 9.88
C VAL A 616 -24.97 -16.48 11.22
N ALA A 617 -26.05 -16.13 11.91
CA ALA A 617 -26.47 -16.78 13.16
C ALA A 617 -26.78 -18.27 12.96
N GLU A 618 -27.52 -18.61 11.90
CA GLU A 618 -27.85 -19.98 11.49
C GLU A 618 -26.61 -20.87 11.29
N VAL A 619 -25.50 -20.29 10.85
CA VAL A 619 -24.27 -21.05 10.55
C VAL A 619 -23.28 -20.99 11.71
N LEU A 620 -23.02 -19.82 12.29
CA LEU A 620 -21.99 -19.65 13.32
C LEU A 620 -22.41 -20.21 14.68
N VAL A 621 -23.64 -19.94 15.13
CA VAL A 621 -24.06 -20.28 16.51
C VAL A 621 -24.04 -21.78 16.73
N PRO A 622 -24.66 -22.62 15.87
CA PRO A 622 -24.62 -24.07 16.05
C PRO A 622 -23.19 -24.62 15.97
N GLY A 623 -22.37 -24.09 15.06
CA GLY A 623 -20.97 -24.51 14.88
C GLY A 623 -20.10 -24.26 16.10
N VAL A 624 -20.17 -23.05 16.66
CA VAL A 624 -19.43 -22.69 17.88
C VAL A 624 -19.88 -23.53 19.08
N LEU A 625 -21.20 -23.69 19.29
CA LEU A 625 -21.73 -24.47 20.41
C LEU A 625 -21.37 -25.96 20.29
N ARG A 626 -21.44 -26.53 19.08
CA ARG A 626 -21.03 -27.92 18.81
C ARG A 626 -19.55 -28.12 19.14
N LEU A 627 -18.68 -27.24 18.65
CA LEU A 627 -17.25 -27.31 18.92
C LEU A 627 -16.94 -27.14 20.42
N TYR A 628 -17.59 -26.18 21.10
CA TYR A 628 -17.46 -25.99 22.54
C TYR A 628 -17.86 -27.26 23.33
N ALA A 629 -18.98 -27.88 23.00
CA ALA A 629 -19.48 -29.07 23.71
C ALA A 629 -18.47 -30.23 23.69
N ARG A 630 -17.68 -30.34 22.61
CA ARG A 630 -16.60 -31.33 22.48
C ARG A 630 -15.33 -30.89 23.22
N MET A 631 -14.88 -29.67 22.98
CA MET A 631 -13.60 -29.20 23.48
C MET A 631 -13.59 -28.88 24.98
N ARG A 632 -14.75 -28.60 25.60
CA ARG A 632 -14.83 -28.27 27.04
C ARG A 632 -14.26 -29.35 27.95
N ARG A 633 -14.26 -30.62 27.51
CA ARG A 633 -13.73 -31.76 28.28
C ARG A 633 -12.19 -31.73 28.39
N HIS A 634 -11.53 -31.14 27.39
CA HIS A 634 -10.07 -31.06 27.32
C HIS A 634 -9.51 -29.75 27.92
N GLY A 635 -10.38 -28.74 28.14
CA GLY A 635 -10.00 -27.46 28.72
C GLY A 635 -9.04 -26.65 27.83
N GLY A 636 -8.27 -25.75 28.45
CA GLY A 636 -7.22 -24.98 27.78
C GLY A 636 -7.69 -23.67 27.12
N GLN A 637 -6.74 -23.04 26.40
CA GLN A 637 -6.90 -21.70 25.85
C GLN A 637 -8.03 -21.60 24.80
N LEU A 638 -8.15 -22.61 23.93
CA LEU A 638 -9.19 -22.66 22.90
C LEU A 638 -10.60 -22.74 23.50
N ALA A 639 -10.79 -23.51 24.58
CA ALA A 639 -12.07 -23.56 25.30
C ALA A 639 -12.47 -22.20 25.88
N ALA A 640 -11.51 -21.43 26.42
CA ALA A 640 -11.77 -20.07 26.90
C ALA A 640 -12.18 -19.11 25.77
N TYR A 641 -11.51 -19.19 24.61
CA TYR A 641 -11.91 -18.42 23.43
C TYR A 641 -13.28 -18.82 22.89
N LEU A 642 -13.62 -20.11 22.93
CA LEU A 642 -14.95 -20.62 22.54
C LEU A 642 -16.07 -20.11 23.46
N VAL A 643 -15.82 -20.05 24.77
CA VAL A 643 -16.78 -19.42 25.71
C VAL A 643 -16.98 -17.95 25.37
N ARG A 644 -15.89 -17.21 25.09
CA ARG A 644 -15.96 -15.79 24.75
C ARG A 644 -16.79 -15.56 23.49
N ILE A 645 -16.48 -16.26 22.40
CA ILE A 645 -17.21 -16.10 21.14
C ILE A 645 -18.65 -16.56 21.25
N ALA A 646 -18.93 -17.67 21.95
CA ALA A 646 -20.31 -18.12 22.17
C ALA A 646 -21.12 -17.07 22.94
N THR A 647 -20.54 -16.47 23.99
CA THR A 647 -21.19 -15.40 24.77
C THR A 647 -21.45 -14.16 23.90
N ASP A 648 -20.45 -13.73 23.12
CA ASP A 648 -20.57 -12.59 22.20
C ASP A 648 -21.65 -12.86 21.14
N LEU A 649 -21.70 -14.06 20.55
CA LEU A 649 -22.70 -14.43 19.54
C LEU A 649 -24.13 -14.46 20.11
N LEU A 650 -24.33 -15.06 21.29
CA LEU A 650 -25.64 -15.09 21.95
C LEU A 650 -26.15 -13.68 22.29
N SER A 651 -25.24 -12.75 22.61
CA SER A 651 -25.58 -11.35 22.83
C SER A 651 -25.85 -10.59 21.53
N ASP A 652 -24.95 -10.70 20.54
CA ASP A 652 -24.96 -9.88 19.32
C ASP A 652 -26.06 -10.30 18.33
N TYR A 653 -26.48 -11.58 18.34
CA TYR A 653 -27.52 -12.14 17.46
C TYR A 653 -28.78 -12.55 18.20
N ARG A 654 -29.06 -11.96 19.38
CA ARG A 654 -30.19 -12.35 20.25
C ARG A 654 -31.53 -12.44 19.50
N HIS A 655 -31.85 -11.43 18.69
CA HIS A 655 -33.15 -11.37 17.98
C HIS A 655 -33.23 -12.42 16.89
N GLU A 656 -32.14 -12.58 16.13
CA GLU A 656 -32.05 -13.57 15.06
C GLU A 656 -32.13 -14.99 15.65
N ILE A 657 -31.47 -15.26 16.78
CA ILE A 657 -31.55 -16.55 17.48
C ILE A 657 -32.97 -16.84 17.98
N GLU A 658 -33.69 -15.86 18.52
CA GLU A 658 -35.10 -16.02 18.92
C GLU A 658 -35.97 -16.48 17.73
N GLU A 659 -35.74 -15.97 16.52
CA GLU A 659 -36.44 -16.44 15.31
C GLU A 659 -36.02 -17.85 14.84
N LEU A 660 -34.80 -18.29 15.17
CA LEU A 660 -34.31 -19.62 14.82
C LEU A 660 -34.83 -20.71 15.75
N ILE A 661 -34.98 -20.37 17.03
CA ILE A 661 -35.46 -21.27 18.08
C ILE A 661 -36.85 -21.83 17.77
N ASP A 662 -37.70 -21.08 17.08
CA ASP A 662 -39.01 -21.56 16.64
C ASP A 662 -38.93 -22.78 15.68
N ASN A 663 -37.74 -23.08 15.13
CA ASN A 663 -37.55 -24.11 14.10
C ASN A 663 -36.44 -25.15 14.44
N ASP A 664 -35.71 -25.02 15.55
CA ASP A 664 -34.55 -25.87 15.89
C ASP A 664 -34.48 -26.19 17.39
N GLU A 665 -35.12 -27.29 17.81
CA GLU A 665 -35.16 -27.75 19.21
C GLU A 665 -33.78 -28.17 19.73
N GLU A 666 -32.90 -28.68 18.87
CA GLU A 666 -31.56 -29.13 19.26
C GLU A 666 -30.65 -27.94 19.58
N LEU A 667 -30.78 -26.84 18.83
CA LEU A 667 -30.08 -25.59 19.11
C LEU A 667 -30.49 -25.02 20.47
N VAL A 668 -31.77 -25.08 20.84
CA VAL A 668 -32.29 -24.64 22.14
C VAL A 668 -31.61 -25.40 23.27
N GLU A 669 -31.56 -26.74 23.17
CA GLU A 669 -30.93 -27.58 24.18
C GLU A 669 -29.45 -27.22 24.36
N ARG A 670 -28.71 -27.03 23.26
CA ARG A 670 -27.29 -26.65 23.30
C ARG A 670 -27.07 -25.26 23.92
N ILE A 671 -27.95 -24.30 23.67
CA ILE A 671 -27.88 -22.96 24.28
C ILE A 671 -28.08 -23.05 25.78
N HIS A 672 -29.10 -23.81 26.24
CA HIS A 672 -29.34 -24.02 27.67
C HIS A 672 -28.16 -24.72 28.34
N GLN A 673 -27.68 -25.82 27.76
CA GLN A 673 -26.51 -26.54 28.27
C GLN A 673 -25.28 -25.62 28.37
N PHE A 674 -25.07 -24.75 27.39
CA PHE A 674 -23.98 -23.76 27.43
C PHE A 674 -24.17 -22.76 28.57
N GLN A 675 -25.34 -22.11 28.67
CA GLN A 675 -25.65 -21.11 29.69
C GLN A 675 -25.53 -21.67 31.11
N GLU A 676 -26.04 -22.87 31.36
CA GLU A 676 -25.87 -23.59 32.62
C GLU A 676 -24.40 -23.84 32.94
N THR A 677 -23.62 -24.27 31.95
CA THR A 677 -22.19 -24.58 32.15
C THR A 677 -21.38 -23.34 32.54
N ILE A 678 -21.76 -22.15 32.08
CA ILE A 678 -21.08 -20.88 32.40
C ILE A 678 -21.75 -20.09 33.53
N GLY A 679 -22.79 -20.64 34.17
CA GLY A 679 -23.49 -20.02 35.30
C GLY A 679 -24.39 -18.84 34.93
N LEU A 680 -24.90 -18.78 33.69
CA LEU A 680 -25.90 -17.81 33.25
C LEU A 680 -27.31 -18.42 33.34
N GLU A 681 -28.29 -17.59 33.71
CA GLU A 681 -29.69 -18.01 33.64
C GLU A 681 -30.16 -18.19 32.19
N PRO A 682 -31.07 -19.15 31.93
CA PRO A 682 -31.59 -19.41 30.60
C PRO A 682 -32.27 -18.15 30.02
N SER A 683 -31.66 -17.56 28.98
CA SER A 683 -32.09 -16.25 28.44
C SER A 683 -32.99 -16.34 27.21
N PHE A 684 -33.16 -17.55 26.66
CA PHE A 684 -33.93 -17.87 25.46
C PHE A 684 -34.97 -18.95 25.80
N GLY A 685 -36.10 -18.97 25.10
CA GLY A 685 -37.03 -20.12 25.19
C GLY A 685 -37.99 -20.15 26.39
N ASN A 686 -38.31 -19.02 27.03
CA ASN A 686 -39.49 -18.98 27.91
C ASN A 686 -40.78 -18.92 27.06
N THR A 687 -41.29 -20.08 26.65
CA THR A 687 -42.57 -20.28 25.96
C THR A 687 -43.79 -19.68 26.69
N ARG A 688 -43.63 -19.18 27.92
CA ARG A 688 -44.68 -18.51 28.71
C ARG A 688 -44.85 -17.01 28.47
N ASN A 689 -43.93 -16.31 27.81
CA ASN A 689 -43.98 -14.85 27.71
C ASN A 689 -44.35 -14.28 26.34
N LEU A 690 -44.59 -15.11 25.32
CA LEU A 690 -44.99 -14.63 23.97
C LEU A 690 -46.44 -14.10 23.86
N VAL A 691 -47.27 -14.22 24.90
CA VAL A 691 -48.68 -13.81 24.84
C VAL A 691 -48.94 -12.41 25.46
N THR A 692 -47.96 -11.78 26.12
CA THR A 692 -48.25 -10.54 26.89
C THR A 692 -47.51 -9.27 26.45
N SER A 693 -46.57 -9.33 25.50
CA SER A 693 -45.78 -8.15 25.11
C SER A 693 -46.25 -7.43 23.82
N SER A 694 -47.35 -7.85 23.21
CA SER A 694 -47.85 -7.29 21.93
C SER A 694 -49.23 -6.61 22.01
N ALA A 695 -49.58 -6.01 23.15
CA ALA A 695 -50.73 -5.10 23.23
C ALA A 695 -50.31 -3.75 23.84
N PRO A 696 -50.40 -2.61 23.12
CA PRO A 696 -50.34 -1.30 23.75
C PRO A 696 -51.59 -1.11 24.63
N PRO A 697 -51.52 -0.36 25.75
CA PRO A 697 -52.70 -0.03 26.52
C PRO A 697 -53.62 0.84 25.65
N ASP A 698 -54.87 0.42 25.49
CA ASP A 698 -55.89 1.19 24.78
C ASP A 698 -56.01 2.60 25.38
N PRO A 699 -56.01 3.67 24.58
CA PRO A 699 -56.31 5.00 25.08
C PRO A 699 -57.80 5.10 25.42
N ASP A 700 -58.10 5.55 26.64
CA ASP A 700 -59.44 5.90 27.11
C ASP A 700 -60.15 6.81 26.10
N THR A 701 -61.19 6.29 25.45
CA THR A 701 -62.04 7.08 24.56
C THR A 701 -63.29 7.56 25.31
N PRO A 702 -63.59 8.87 25.32
CA PRO A 702 -64.79 9.38 25.96
C PRO A 702 -66.03 9.01 25.14
N GLN A 703 -67.06 8.58 25.86
CA GLN A 703 -68.33 8.08 25.34
C GLN A 703 -68.98 9.02 24.32
N SER A 704 -69.38 8.49 23.15
CA SER A 704 -70.31 9.16 22.25
C SER A 704 -71.55 8.30 21.98
N ARG A 705 -72.71 8.97 21.96
CA ARG A 705 -74.05 8.38 22.02
C ARG A 705 -74.42 7.63 20.74
N LYS A 706 -75.07 6.46 20.94
CA LYS A 706 -75.71 5.63 19.91
C LYS A 706 -76.61 6.43 18.97
N ARG A 707 -76.48 6.21 17.66
CA ARG A 707 -77.51 6.54 16.67
C ARG A 707 -77.76 5.36 15.73
N ALA A 708 -79.04 5.16 15.45
CA ALA A 708 -79.67 3.94 14.94
C ALA A 708 -79.39 3.61 13.47
N ALA A 709 -79.59 2.33 13.15
CA ALA A 709 -79.38 1.68 11.86
C ALA A 709 -80.33 2.16 10.74
N ARG A 710 -79.84 2.08 9.49
CA ARG A 710 -80.63 2.06 8.25
C ARG A 710 -79.95 1.18 7.18
N PRO A 711 -80.69 0.66 6.19
CA PRO A 711 -80.59 -0.73 5.76
C PRO A 711 -79.85 -0.95 4.45
N ALA A 712 -79.59 -2.23 4.18
CA ALA A 712 -78.85 -2.80 3.06
C ALA A 712 -79.29 -2.27 1.68
N ARG A 713 -78.30 -2.05 0.81
CA ARG A 713 -78.53 -1.83 -0.62
C ARG A 713 -77.56 -2.67 -1.46
N ALA A 714 -78.12 -3.16 -2.56
CA ALA A 714 -77.73 -4.33 -3.33
C ALA A 714 -76.38 -4.25 -4.08
N ALA A 715 -75.88 -5.44 -4.39
CA ALA A 715 -74.65 -5.74 -5.11
C ALA A 715 -74.57 -5.15 -6.52
N GLN A 716 -73.35 -4.75 -6.91
CA GLN A 716 -72.92 -4.62 -8.31
C GLN A 716 -71.58 -5.35 -8.52
N PRO A 717 -71.40 -6.06 -9.65
CA PRO A 717 -70.22 -6.89 -9.87
C PRO A 717 -69.02 -6.10 -10.43
N HIS A 718 -67.84 -6.45 -9.95
CA HIS A 718 -66.54 -5.95 -10.42
C HIS A 718 -66.25 -6.41 -11.85
N ARG A 719 -65.91 -5.47 -12.74
CA ARG A 719 -65.32 -5.75 -14.05
C ARG A 719 -63.84 -6.08 -13.90
N LYS A 720 -63.45 -7.29 -14.33
CA LYS A 720 -62.06 -7.73 -14.54
C LYS A 720 -61.40 -6.87 -15.63
N ARG A 721 -60.18 -6.37 -15.39
CA ARG A 721 -59.27 -5.95 -16.46
C ARG A 721 -58.00 -6.80 -16.39
N ALA A 722 -57.73 -7.42 -17.53
CA ALA A 722 -56.74 -8.45 -17.74
C ALA A 722 -55.31 -7.90 -17.77
N LEU A 723 -54.39 -8.75 -17.30
CA LEU A 723 -52.95 -8.71 -17.59
C LEU A 723 -52.71 -8.75 -19.11
N ARG A 724 -51.77 -7.93 -19.58
CA ARG A 724 -51.08 -8.14 -20.85
C ARG A 724 -49.66 -8.62 -20.54
N ILE A 725 -49.34 -9.77 -21.13
CA ILE A 725 -48.00 -10.32 -21.31
C ILE A 725 -47.20 -9.35 -22.18
#